data_AF-A0A9Q4T718-F1
#
_entry.id   AF-A0A9Q4T718-F1
#
_cell.length_a   1.000
_cell.length_b   1.000
_cell.length_c   1.000
_cell.angle_alpha   90.00
_cell.angle_beta   90.00
_cell.angle_gamma   90.00
#
_symmetry.space_group_name_H-M   'P 1'
#
loop_
_entity.id
_entity.type
_entity.pdbx_description
1 polymer ?
#
loop_
_entity_poly.entity_id
_entity_poly.type
_entity_poly.pdbx_seq_one_letter_code
_entity_poly.pdbx_strand_id
1 'polypeptide(L)'
;MFYNKIRKLVRDPKLFFSDMAANQARKLSKLHLKKQDGHYDYTVISAVYNVSAFLDDYFEGFIHQHLKFKKHIRLVLVDDGSTDSSADIIKKWQKKYPNNITYIYQENAGQSAARNNGLQHVATEWVTFIDPDDFVDADYFYNLDTFLYQHNDKDIKMVGCNIIMFYEAKNQYKDAHPLAYKFKMGNQLVLLSDMEKEIQLSASTAFFRSDIIASKNVFFDARVKPNFEDAHFVARYLQGEKNGHAAFLAHSKYYYRKREDGSSTLDTSWTKKERFTHVPVYGYLDVLKSYAEKEGIVPVNIQRTIIYEIVWYLKWLTNHDARSAFLSADEKQKFIYKLKELFGYLDKNTIMNFELAGAWFFHKVAMLSFFKDLQPDAQIVYIEKYDPHKHMVQLRYFTRLVGLEQITLDSADAIPAYAKTIRHDFMDETLILERRLWVALGNAQKIDVAVSQLPTRVSLGGKQHNQGVNVSDIVKHFASIKPRYEMDKPYHQAWIFMDRDTQADDNAEHLYRYVRDNYPQQNIFFALQKRSHDWPRLEQEGFRLLEFGSREHKLALGSCSKVISSHANRYVTNYLGPKMLAGKHYVFLQHGITKDDISSWLNCKEDINCFVTASPYEYQSIYENGSRYYYTKKEVVLTGFPRHDALVKNNHSERLIVIMPTWRQTIVGPVIGDGEARALNPLFMQTEFAKSWYGVLHSPLLKKYAEQYHFKVAFFPHANIQPYFSEFAVPDYIEVITHAHGSIQDLFNRAAMMITDYSSVAFELAVQNKPVIYYQFDAKDCFSGAHIYSKGYFDYREHGFGPVVETEKALFKELNTVLKNNAVPSAKILKRISQTFPYRDGQNCERTYQAIASLDAPLPDGFADADIYQQYARQAASARRWALAEKRWQAYLTLTLTPDEDAHGCAGLAEALRKQGKTVAARQVIDGWYARYPQQSHYALSVSRALVEMAEHHWQQAVFYWQEADETTVENARYCYCLYRSGQAAVLETLCKKARPAAGFSYARFCLLLAKQKWAEGIAYVEAQGVDVASTESLENKLLITLSYCYQQLNKLNDAHQCLVKYEKYIENDPQCRLKIARLAFLRQNWEKILTQLDKACTDIGNLPDEHLYYYCVALWRTGKSAEIYALFATLNSALKNDVRFLKVYAQACLTLKKTNEAIALLEARDNPDDELCLIYARALKEAGRFSQALSVVRNRISRYNQPAWMLRCDLAQLCEDWDDAYDCWLNLLRHYPQQMPANAAEKLQNLRLLREFSVKSDSQQ
;
A
#
# COMPACT_ATOMS: atom_id res chain seq x y z
N MET A 1 73.40 13.30 23.67
CA MET A 1 72.40 12.64 22.79
C MET A 1 71.06 13.41 22.69
N PHE A 2 70.60 14.08 23.76
CA PHE A 2 69.33 14.84 23.76
C PHE A 2 69.34 16.12 22.89
N TYR A 3 70.49 16.80 22.81
CA TYR A 3 70.66 18.06 22.06
C TYR A 3 70.48 17.89 20.53
N ASN A 4 70.93 16.77 19.95
CA ASN A 4 70.79 16.49 18.52
C ASN A 4 69.34 16.12 18.12
N LYS A 5 68.56 15.54 19.05
CA LYS A 5 67.14 15.21 18.85
C LYS A 5 66.27 16.47 18.82
N ILE A 6 66.55 17.44 19.69
CA ILE A 6 65.87 18.75 19.70
C ILE A 6 66.19 19.53 18.43
N ARG A 7 67.46 19.55 17.98
CA ARG A 7 67.83 20.16 16.68
C ARG A 7 67.11 19.53 15.50
N LYS A 8 66.93 18.20 15.49
CA LYS A 8 66.21 17.49 14.42
C LYS A 8 64.71 17.78 14.45
N LEU A 9 64.10 17.85 15.64
CA LEU A 9 62.70 18.25 15.80
C LEU A 9 62.42 19.68 15.32
N VAL A 10 63.33 20.62 15.57
CA VAL A 10 63.18 22.03 15.14
C VAL A 10 63.48 22.21 13.64
N ARG A 11 64.47 21.50 13.10
CA ARG A 11 64.88 21.62 11.69
C ARG A 11 63.95 20.88 10.73
N ASP A 12 63.51 19.68 11.09
CA ASP A 12 62.66 18.83 10.25
C ASP A 12 61.76 17.95 11.13
N PRO A 13 60.61 18.51 11.58
CA PRO A 13 59.70 17.81 12.48
C PRO A 13 59.20 16.50 11.87
N LYS A 14 58.94 16.47 10.56
CA LYS A 14 58.48 15.26 9.84
C LYS A 14 59.51 14.14 9.94
N LEU A 15 60.79 14.44 9.69
CA LEU A 15 61.86 13.44 9.76
C LEU A 15 62.12 12.96 11.19
N PHE A 16 61.90 13.80 12.20
CA PHE A 16 61.99 13.40 13.60
C PHE A 16 60.87 12.43 13.99
N PHE A 17 59.62 12.74 13.65
CA PHE A 17 58.48 11.87 13.93
C PHE A 17 58.52 10.59 13.09
N SER A 18 59.03 10.63 11.85
CA SER A 18 59.20 9.42 11.02
C SER A 18 60.26 8.47 11.60
N ASP A 19 61.39 8.99 12.08
CA ASP A 19 62.43 8.17 12.73
C ASP A 19 62.01 7.66 14.10
N MET A 20 61.20 8.44 14.83
CA MET A 20 60.61 8.00 16.08
C MET A 20 59.61 6.88 15.83
N ALA A 21 58.73 7.03 14.82
CA ALA A 21 57.82 5.98 14.38
C ALA A 21 58.56 4.73 13.88
N ALA A 22 59.64 4.89 13.11
CA ALA A 22 60.48 3.78 12.64
C ALA A 22 61.22 3.07 13.79
N ASN A 23 61.63 3.80 14.82
CA ASN A 23 62.22 3.21 16.02
C ASN A 23 61.18 2.56 16.94
N GLN A 24 59.97 3.12 17.02
CA GLN A 24 58.83 2.50 17.71
C GLN A 24 58.43 1.20 16.98
N ALA A 25 58.38 1.24 15.65
CA ALA A 25 58.14 0.08 14.80
C ALA A 25 59.24 -0.99 14.93
N ARG A 26 60.52 -0.60 15.03
CA ARG A 26 61.63 -1.54 15.34
C ARG A 26 61.61 -2.10 16.77
N LYS A 27 61.03 -1.37 17.73
CA LYS A 27 60.78 -1.86 19.09
C LYS A 27 59.59 -2.83 19.12
N LEU A 28 58.54 -2.53 18.36
CA LEU A 28 57.37 -3.40 18.19
C LEU A 28 57.69 -4.66 17.38
N SER A 29 58.56 -4.57 16.36
CA SER A 29 59.02 -5.72 15.55
C SER A 29 59.92 -6.70 16.32
N LYS A 30 60.30 -6.36 17.57
CA LYS A 30 61.07 -7.23 18.47
C LYS A 30 60.22 -7.91 19.54
N LEU A 31 58.92 -7.59 19.65
CA LEU A 31 57.97 -8.35 20.47
C LEU A 31 57.64 -9.66 19.74
N HIS A 32 58.50 -10.66 19.90
CA HIS A 32 58.14 -12.04 19.54
C HIS A 32 57.09 -12.51 20.53
N LEU A 33 55.84 -12.59 20.08
CA LEU A 33 54.77 -13.22 20.84
C LEU A 33 55.18 -14.67 21.14
N LYS A 34 55.19 -15.03 22.42
CA LYS A 34 55.61 -16.36 22.86
C LYS A 34 54.58 -17.37 22.32
N LYS A 35 54.99 -18.16 21.32
CA LYS A 35 54.09 -19.16 20.72
C LYS A 35 53.67 -20.21 21.74
N GLN A 36 52.38 -20.47 21.81
CA GLN A 36 51.75 -21.46 22.69
C GLN A 36 51.47 -22.76 21.93
N ASP A 37 51.67 -23.89 22.62
CA ASP A 37 51.13 -25.17 22.14
C ASP A 37 49.60 -25.16 22.31
N GLY A 38 48.90 -25.95 21.49
CA GLY A 38 47.46 -26.12 21.60
C GLY A 38 47.04 -27.56 21.84
N HIS A 39 45.74 -27.76 21.85
CA HIS A 39 45.08 -29.03 22.16
C HIS A 39 44.50 -29.72 20.91
N TYR A 40 44.21 -28.95 19.86
CA TYR A 40 43.56 -29.43 18.64
C TYR A 40 44.36 -29.12 17.39
N ASP A 41 44.07 -29.86 16.31
CA ASP A 41 44.62 -29.60 14.98
C ASP A 41 43.53 -29.07 14.04
N TYR A 42 43.93 -28.16 13.15
CA TYR A 42 43.06 -27.38 12.28
C TYR A 42 43.51 -27.47 10.83
N THR A 43 42.55 -27.66 9.91
CA THR A 43 42.77 -27.52 8.47
C THR A 43 42.05 -26.28 7.96
N VAL A 44 42.75 -25.45 7.21
CA VAL A 44 42.21 -24.30 6.48
C VAL A 44 42.18 -24.68 5.01
N ILE A 45 41.01 -24.67 4.38
CA ILE A 45 40.87 -24.86 2.94
C ILE A 45 40.65 -23.50 2.30
N SER A 46 41.45 -23.17 1.29
CA SER A 46 41.27 -21.93 0.53
C SER A 46 41.24 -22.22 -0.96
N ALA A 47 40.17 -21.75 -1.60
CA ALA A 47 40.03 -21.78 -3.05
C ALA A 47 40.71 -20.53 -3.64
N VAL A 48 41.69 -20.74 -4.51
CA VAL A 48 42.57 -19.71 -5.05
C VAL A 48 42.25 -19.52 -6.52
N TYR A 49 41.94 -18.29 -6.93
CA TYR A 49 41.78 -17.92 -8.32
C TYR A 49 42.19 -16.46 -8.54
N ASN A 50 43.35 -16.23 -9.15
CA ASN A 50 43.87 -14.91 -9.50
C ASN A 50 43.94 -13.91 -8.32
N VAL A 51 44.61 -14.30 -7.24
CA VAL A 51 44.72 -13.53 -5.98
C VAL A 51 46.18 -13.31 -5.54
N SER A 52 47.12 -13.36 -6.47
CA SER A 52 48.56 -13.23 -6.18
C SER A 52 48.93 -12.01 -5.33
N ALA A 53 48.20 -10.90 -5.49
CA ALA A 53 48.41 -9.66 -4.73
C ALA A 53 48.18 -9.78 -3.21
N PHE A 54 47.42 -10.79 -2.76
CA PHE A 54 46.98 -10.89 -1.36
C PHE A 54 47.60 -12.07 -0.61
N LEU A 55 48.18 -13.04 -1.33
CA LEU A 55 48.63 -14.30 -0.76
C LEU A 55 49.73 -14.15 0.32
N ASP A 56 50.66 -13.20 0.17
CA ASP A 56 51.71 -13.01 1.17
C ASP A 56 51.11 -12.56 2.53
N ASP A 57 50.19 -11.59 2.53
CA ASP A 57 49.46 -11.15 3.74
C ASP A 57 48.66 -12.32 4.35
N TYR A 58 47.99 -13.11 3.51
CA TYR A 58 47.25 -14.29 3.92
C TYR A 58 48.15 -15.30 4.65
N PHE A 59 49.31 -15.66 4.07
CA PHE A 59 50.24 -16.60 4.71
C PHE A 59 50.83 -16.04 6.00
N GLU A 60 51.20 -14.75 6.04
CA GLU A 60 51.71 -14.10 7.25
C GLU A 60 50.70 -14.15 8.40
N GLY A 61 49.40 -14.04 8.11
CA GLY A 61 48.32 -14.20 9.09
C GLY A 61 48.37 -15.53 9.85
N PHE A 62 48.77 -16.63 9.21
CA PHE A 62 48.91 -17.94 9.87
C PHE A 62 50.27 -18.13 10.56
N ILE A 63 51.35 -17.63 9.97
CA ILE A 63 52.70 -17.80 10.52
C ILE A 63 52.87 -17.02 11.82
N HIS A 64 52.21 -15.86 11.94
CA HIS A 64 52.26 -15.00 13.12
C HIS A 64 51.22 -15.34 14.20
N GLN A 65 50.44 -16.41 14.04
CA GLN A 65 49.55 -16.90 15.09
C GLN A 65 50.32 -17.18 16.39
N HIS A 66 49.69 -16.88 17.53
CA HIS A 66 50.16 -17.29 18.85
C HIS A 66 50.16 -18.81 18.99
N LEU A 67 49.17 -19.49 18.39
CA LEU A 67 49.16 -20.94 18.29
C LEU A 67 50.29 -21.42 17.36
N LYS A 68 51.02 -22.49 17.73
CA LYS A 68 52.12 -23.01 16.91
C LYS A 68 51.66 -23.56 15.56
N PHE A 69 51.76 -22.73 14.53
CA PHE A 69 51.48 -23.07 13.12
C PHE A 69 52.02 -24.45 12.70
N LYS A 70 53.33 -24.71 12.90
CA LYS A 70 53.99 -25.94 12.44
C LYS A 70 53.37 -27.23 12.99
N LYS A 71 52.77 -27.17 14.19
CA LYS A 71 52.19 -28.34 14.85
C LYS A 71 50.69 -28.45 14.57
N HIS A 72 49.95 -27.36 14.70
CA HIS A 72 48.50 -27.38 14.82
C HIS A 72 47.72 -26.88 13.60
N ILE A 73 48.36 -26.23 12.62
CA ILE A 73 47.65 -25.62 11.48
C ILE A 73 48.14 -26.22 10.16
N ARG A 74 47.21 -26.73 9.36
CA ARG A 74 47.42 -27.22 8.00
C ARG A 74 46.63 -26.33 7.03
N LEU A 75 47.24 -25.96 5.92
CA LEU A 75 46.64 -25.17 4.84
C LEU A 75 46.53 -26.05 3.60
N VAL A 76 45.34 -26.15 3.03
CA VAL A 76 45.05 -26.82 1.76
C VAL A 76 44.62 -25.74 0.77
N LEU A 77 45.50 -25.44 -0.18
CA LEU A 77 45.31 -24.38 -1.17
C LEU A 77 44.94 -25.04 -2.50
N VAL A 78 43.69 -24.85 -2.93
CA VAL A 78 43.18 -25.40 -4.19
C VAL A 78 43.15 -24.29 -5.22
N ASP A 79 44.09 -24.32 -6.15
CA ASP A 79 44.20 -23.41 -7.28
C ASP A 79 43.25 -23.83 -8.40
N ASP A 80 42.20 -23.02 -8.58
CA ASP A 80 41.08 -23.24 -9.49
C ASP A 80 41.36 -22.67 -10.88
N GLY A 81 42.57 -22.93 -11.39
CA GLY A 81 43.00 -22.51 -12.72
C GLY A 81 43.49 -21.06 -12.80
N SER A 82 44.21 -20.57 -11.79
CA SER A 82 44.78 -19.20 -11.81
C SER A 82 45.73 -19.00 -13.01
N THR A 83 45.66 -17.81 -13.61
CA THR A 83 46.51 -17.37 -14.72
C THR A 83 47.54 -16.30 -14.30
N ASP A 84 47.49 -15.84 -13.04
CA ASP A 84 48.47 -14.95 -12.44
C ASP A 84 49.58 -15.71 -11.69
N SER A 85 50.38 -15.01 -10.89
CA SER A 85 51.49 -15.60 -10.13
C SER A 85 51.06 -16.33 -8.84
N SER A 86 49.77 -16.63 -8.63
CA SER A 86 49.28 -17.28 -7.41
C SER A 86 49.96 -18.63 -7.15
N ALA A 87 50.07 -19.48 -8.17
CA ALA A 87 50.70 -20.80 -8.06
C ALA A 87 52.16 -20.72 -7.59
N ASP A 88 52.93 -19.76 -8.12
CA ASP A 88 54.35 -19.58 -7.79
C ASP A 88 54.54 -19.13 -6.34
N ILE A 89 53.69 -18.21 -5.87
CA ILE A 89 53.70 -17.73 -4.48
C ILE A 89 53.36 -18.89 -3.53
N ILE A 90 52.32 -19.68 -3.82
CA ILE A 90 51.94 -20.82 -2.97
C ILE A 90 53.08 -21.84 -2.91
N LYS A 91 53.69 -22.21 -4.05
CA LYS A 91 54.83 -23.14 -4.09
C LYS A 91 56.04 -22.64 -3.31
N LYS A 92 56.30 -21.32 -3.33
CA LYS A 92 57.36 -20.68 -2.51
C LYS A 92 57.09 -20.87 -1.01
N TRP A 93 55.86 -20.65 -0.55
CA TRP A 93 55.48 -20.85 0.85
C TRP A 93 55.47 -22.34 1.23
N GLN A 94 54.98 -23.21 0.33
CA GLN A 94 55.01 -24.65 0.49
C GLN A 94 56.42 -25.18 0.71
N LYS A 95 57.42 -24.71 -0.06
CA LYS A 95 58.83 -25.09 0.14
C LYS A 95 59.34 -24.74 1.54
N LYS A 96 58.85 -23.64 2.14
CA LYS A 96 59.22 -23.20 3.49
C LYS A 96 58.51 -24.00 4.59
N TYR A 97 57.31 -24.50 4.33
CA TYR A 97 56.49 -25.26 5.27
C TYR A 97 55.86 -26.51 4.62
N PRO A 98 56.67 -27.48 4.16
CA PRO A 98 56.20 -28.59 3.31
C PRO A 98 55.20 -29.52 3.99
N ASN A 99 55.24 -29.61 5.33
CA ASN A 99 54.30 -30.43 6.09
C ASN A 99 52.99 -29.69 6.40
N ASN A 100 52.96 -28.37 6.29
CA ASN A 100 51.80 -27.56 6.67
C ASN A 100 51.00 -27.06 5.48
N ILE A 101 51.59 -27.00 4.28
CA ILE A 101 50.98 -26.40 3.10
C ILE A 101 50.86 -27.45 2.00
N THR A 102 49.63 -27.77 1.62
CA THR A 102 49.29 -28.63 0.49
C THR A 102 48.78 -27.77 -0.65
N TYR A 103 49.39 -27.89 -1.82
CA TYR A 103 48.95 -27.23 -3.05
C TYR A 103 48.29 -28.26 -3.97
N ILE A 104 47.10 -27.93 -4.47
CA ILE A 104 46.31 -28.74 -5.39
C ILE A 104 45.94 -27.85 -6.57
N TYR A 105 46.15 -28.33 -7.78
CA TYR A 105 45.70 -27.66 -8.99
C TYR A 105 44.48 -28.37 -9.56
N GLN A 106 43.50 -27.60 -10.04
CA GLN A 106 42.41 -28.09 -10.86
C GLN A 106 42.10 -27.11 -11.99
N GLU A 107 41.46 -27.60 -13.06
CA GLU A 107 40.87 -26.71 -14.06
C GLU A 107 39.71 -25.91 -13.44
N ASN A 108 39.52 -24.66 -13.88
CA ASN A 108 38.54 -23.74 -13.28
C ASN A 108 37.12 -24.34 -13.29
N ALA A 109 36.67 -24.74 -12.10
CA ALA A 109 35.37 -25.34 -11.85
C ALA A 109 34.52 -24.52 -10.84
N GLY A 110 35.08 -23.43 -10.32
CA GLY A 110 34.46 -22.53 -9.36
C GLY A 110 34.82 -22.86 -7.91
N GLN A 111 34.68 -21.83 -7.05
CA GLN A 111 35.04 -21.87 -5.63
C GLN A 111 34.43 -23.05 -4.85
N SER A 112 33.15 -23.38 -5.06
CA SER A 112 32.49 -24.52 -4.42
C SER A 112 33.19 -25.85 -4.77
N ALA A 113 33.54 -26.04 -6.04
CA ALA A 113 34.23 -27.26 -6.48
C ALA A 113 35.65 -27.33 -5.90
N ALA A 114 36.38 -26.20 -5.89
CA ALA A 114 37.71 -26.11 -5.27
C ALA A 114 37.68 -26.43 -3.77
N ARG A 115 36.72 -25.88 -3.02
CA ARG A 115 36.55 -26.19 -1.58
C ARG A 115 36.19 -27.66 -1.34
N ASN A 116 35.33 -28.24 -2.19
CA ASN A 116 35.00 -29.67 -2.11
C ASN A 116 36.20 -30.58 -2.42
N ASN A 117 37.05 -30.21 -3.38
CA ASN A 117 38.30 -30.91 -3.65
C ASN A 117 39.22 -30.84 -2.43
N GLY A 118 39.37 -29.66 -1.83
CA GLY A 118 40.15 -29.47 -0.60
C GLY A 118 39.64 -30.30 0.59
N LEU A 119 38.32 -30.49 0.71
CA LEU A 119 37.70 -31.33 1.76
C LEU A 119 38.18 -32.79 1.71
N GLN A 120 38.55 -33.31 0.55
CA GLN A 120 39.08 -34.68 0.41
C GLN A 120 40.45 -34.87 1.08
N HIS A 121 41.14 -33.78 1.41
CA HIS A 121 42.47 -33.77 2.01
C HIS A 121 42.47 -33.38 3.50
N VAL A 122 41.29 -33.27 4.11
CA VAL A 122 41.16 -32.95 5.54
C VAL A 122 41.40 -34.20 6.39
N ALA A 123 42.37 -34.12 7.28
CA ALA A 123 42.69 -35.19 8.24
C ALA A 123 42.64 -34.72 9.71
N THR A 124 42.29 -33.45 9.96
CA THR A 124 42.26 -32.83 11.29
C THR A 124 40.86 -32.82 11.88
N GLU A 125 40.75 -32.61 13.19
CA GLU A 125 39.46 -32.58 13.90
C GLU A 125 38.56 -31.42 13.47
N TRP A 126 39.15 -30.26 13.23
CA TRP A 126 38.45 -29.04 12.86
C TRP A 126 38.88 -28.53 11.48
N VAL A 127 37.93 -28.00 10.72
CA VAL A 127 38.14 -27.40 9.40
C VAL A 127 37.48 -26.02 9.28
N THR A 128 38.11 -25.11 8.53
CA THR A 128 37.58 -23.79 8.18
C THR A 128 37.95 -23.42 6.73
N PHE A 129 37.31 -22.40 6.16
CA PHE A 129 37.39 -22.05 4.74
C PHE A 129 37.85 -20.60 4.48
N ILE A 130 38.93 -20.17 5.14
CA ILE A 130 39.41 -18.77 5.07
C ILE A 130 39.74 -18.40 3.61
N ASP A 131 39.22 -17.28 3.13
CA ASP A 131 39.46 -16.85 1.75
C ASP A 131 40.88 -16.27 1.58
N PRO A 132 41.55 -16.54 0.44
CA PRO A 132 42.96 -16.21 0.23
C PRO A 132 43.28 -14.72 0.03
N ASP A 133 42.25 -13.88 -0.05
CA ASP A 133 42.34 -12.41 -0.08
C ASP A 133 42.04 -11.74 1.27
N ASP A 134 41.61 -12.53 2.24
CA ASP A 134 41.34 -12.12 3.62
C ASP A 134 42.50 -12.54 4.55
N PHE A 135 42.42 -12.12 5.82
CA PHE A 135 43.39 -12.50 6.84
C PHE A 135 42.76 -12.56 8.23
N VAL A 136 43.49 -13.10 9.21
CA VAL A 136 42.99 -13.33 10.57
C VAL A 136 43.89 -12.70 11.63
N ASP A 137 43.31 -12.36 12.79
CA ASP A 137 44.04 -11.81 13.94
C ASP A 137 45.05 -12.81 14.53
N ALA A 138 46.14 -12.33 15.13
CA ALA A 138 47.20 -13.18 15.68
C ALA A 138 46.73 -14.15 16.78
N ASP A 139 45.62 -13.85 17.45
CA ASP A 139 44.99 -14.69 18.47
C ASP A 139 43.83 -15.55 17.92
N TYR A 140 43.55 -15.54 16.61
CA TYR A 140 42.38 -16.17 16.01
C TYR A 140 42.22 -17.65 16.38
N PHE A 141 43.26 -18.45 16.12
CA PHE A 141 43.28 -19.89 16.45
C PHE A 141 43.56 -20.16 17.93
N TYR A 142 44.33 -19.29 18.60
CA TYR A 142 44.64 -19.45 20.03
C TYR A 142 43.40 -19.30 20.91
N ASN A 143 42.56 -18.28 20.63
CA ASN A 143 41.30 -18.06 21.32
C ASN A 143 40.31 -19.21 21.08
N LEU A 144 40.29 -19.76 19.86
CA LEU A 144 39.49 -20.93 19.52
C LEU A 144 39.93 -22.16 20.31
N ASP A 145 41.21 -22.51 20.24
CA ASP A 145 41.78 -23.70 20.89
C ASP A 145 41.57 -23.67 22.41
N THR A 146 41.85 -22.51 23.02
CA THR A 146 41.63 -22.30 24.46
C THR A 146 40.17 -22.49 24.83
N PHE A 147 39.24 -21.93 24.05
CA PHE A 147 37.81 -22.05 24.32
C PHE A 147 37.32 -23.50 24.17
N LEU A 148 37.70 -24.18 23.10
CA LEU A 148 37.33 -25.58 22.86
C LEU A 148 37.83 -26.49 23.99
N TYR A 149 39.07 -26.27 24.45
CA TYR A 149 39.64 -27.05 25.54
C TYR A 149 38.91 -26.83 26.87
N GLN A 150 38.58 -25.57 27.19
CA GLN A 150 37.85 -25.21 28.42
C GLN A 150 36.40 -25.73 28.43
N HIS A 151 35.84 -26.05 27.27
CA HIS A 151 34.45 -26.45 27.10
C HIS A 151 34.31 -27.81 26.39
N ASN A 152 35.30 -28.70 26.56
CA ASN A 152 35.31 -30.01 25.91
C ASN A 152 34.11 -30.89 26.34
N ASP A 153 33.49 -30.60 27.48
CA ASP A 153 32.31 -31.28 28.02
C ASP A 153 31.01 -30.90 27.30
N LYS A 154 31.02 -29.84 26.48
CA LYS A 154 29.81 -29.26 25.87
C LYS A 154 29.47 -29.80 24.50
N ASP A 155 30.23 -30.75 23.93
CA ASP A 155 29.99 -31.29 22.59
C ASP A 155 29.76 -30.17 21.53
N ILE A 156 30.78 -29.34 21.34
CA ILE A 156 30.73 -28.20 20.43
C ILE A 156 30.80 -28.70 18.99
N LYS A 157 29.78 -28.36 18.19
CA LYS A 157 29.65 -28.79 16.79
C LYS A 157 30.14 -27.74 15.80
N MET A 158 29.97 -26.45 16.10
CA MET A 158 30.34 -25.35 15.21
C MET A 158 30.87 -24.18 16.03
N VAL A 159 31.87 -23.47 15.51
CA VAL A 159 32.36 -22.22 16.12
C VAL A 159 32.34 -21.08 15.12
N GLY A 160 31.49 -20.08 15.33
CA GLY A 160 31.45 -18.84 14.55
C GLY A 160 32.38 -17.77 15.11
N CYS A 161 33.03 -17.01 14.23
CA CYS A 161 34.02 -15.99 14.57
C CYS A 161 33.57 -14.58 14.17
N ASN A 162 34.14 -13.57 14.82
CA ASN A 162 33.74 -12.18 14.61
C ASN A 162 34.33 -11.60 13.31
N ILE A 163 33.49 -10.97 12.49
CA ILE A 163 33.90 -10.38 11.21
C ILE A 163 34.18 -8.89 11.40
N ILE A 164 35.40 -8.48 11.10
CA ILE A 164 35.83 -7.09 11.09
C ILE A 164 36.09 -6.65 9.65
N MET A 165 35.44 -5.58 9.21
CA MET A 165 35.62 -5.05 7.85
C MET A 165 36.96 -4.31 7.77
N PHE A 166 37.83 -4.71 6.85
CA PHE A 166 39.06 -4.00 6.51
C PHE A 166 38.88 -3.28 5.16
N TYR A 167 38.87 -1.95 5.18
CA TYR A 167 38.76 -1.12 3.98
C TYR A 167 40.14 -0.77 3.46
N GLU A 168 40.59 -1.47 2.42
CA GLU A 168 41.94 -1.37 1.86
C GLU A 168 42.30 0.05 1.41
N ALA A 169 41.43 0.69 0.62
CA ALA A 169 41.61 2.05 0.12
C ALA A 169 41.81 3.12 1.22
N LYS A 170 41.37 2.83 2.46
CA LYS A 170 41.49 3.74 3.62
C LYS A 170 42.42 3.21 4.70
N ASN A 171 42.97 2.01 4.51
CA ASN A 171 43.69 1.25 5.53
C ASN A 171 42.99 1.29 6.91
N GLN A 172 41.67 1.00 6.93
CA GLN A 172 40.83 1.20 8.11
C GLN A 172 40.03 -0.05 8.48
N TYR A 173 40.07 -0.42 9.76
CA TYR A 173 39.24 -1.48 10.35
C TYR A 173 37.93 -0.91 10.91
N LYS A 174 36.81 -1.58 10.67
CA LYS A 174 35.51 -1.26 11.30
C LYS A 174 34.73 -2.51 11.64
N ASP A 175 34.29 -2.58 12.89
CA ASP A 175 33.27 -3.52 13.32
C ASP A 175 31.88 -2.99 12.93
N ALA A 176 31.50 -3.21 11.66
CA ALA A 176 30.29 -2.66 11.06
C ALA A 176 29.37 -3.73 10.45
N HIS A 177 29.69 -5.02 10.64
CA HIS A 177 28.91 -6.10 10.05
C HIS A 177 27.54 -6.23 10.73
N PRO A 178 26.42 -6.43 10.00
CA PRO A 178 25.09 -6.56 10.61
C PRO A 178 24.95 -7.68 11.64
N LEU A 179 25.81 -8.71 11.58
CA LEU A 179 25.82 -9.84 12.51
C LEU A 179 26.78 -9.66 13.70
N ALA A 180 27.44 -8.51 13.83
CA ALA A 180 28.34 -8.22 14.94
C ALA A 180 27.64 -8.27 16.31
N TYR A 181 26.30 -8.15 16.35
CA TYR A 181 25.53 -8.23 17.59
C TYR A 181 25.73 -9.53 18.36
N LYS A 182 26.03 -10.65 17.67
CA LYS A 182 26.30 -11.97 18.28
C LYS A 182 27.50 -11.92 19.24
N PHE A 183 28.42 -10.99 19.02
CA PHE A 183 29.69 -10.88 19.74
C PHE A 183 29.68 -9.76 20.78
N LYS A 184 28.61 -8.96 20.87
CA LYS A 184 28.54 -7.79 21.77
C LYS A 184 28.57 -8.15 23.26
N MET A 185 28.14 -9.36 23.61
CA MET A 185 28.15 -9.87 24.99
C MET A 185 29.37 -10.75 25.29
N GLY A 186 30.40 -10.73 24.43
CA GLY A 186 31.57 -11.60 24.55
C GLY A 186 31.34 -12.97 23.89
N ASN A 187 32.07 -13.99 24.34
CA ASN A 187 31.92 -15.35 23.83
C ASN A 187 30.57 -15.94 24.27
N GLN A 188 29.88 -16.61 23.34
CA GLN A 188 28.59 -17.24 23.60
C GLN A 188 28.62 -18.72 23.25
N LEU A 189 27.87 -19.51 24.02
CA LEU A 189 27.64 -20.92 23.78
C LEU A 189 26.13 -21.15 23.75
N VAL A 190 25.61 -21.68 22.65
CA VAL A 190 24.17 -21.79 22.38
C VAL A 190 23.86 -23.24 22.00
N LEU A 191 22.84 -23.83 22.63
CA LEU A 191 22.34 -25.14 22.23
C LEU A 191 21.81 -25.07 20.80
N LEU A 192 22.11 -26.06 19.98
CA LEU A 192 21.68 -26.06 18.57
C LEU A 192 20.16 -25.98 18.42
N SER A 193 19.41 -26.60 19.33
CA SER A 193 17.94 -26.54 19.39
C SER A 193 17.38 -25.15 19.69
N ASP A 194 18.19 -24.30 20.34
CA ASP A 194 17.78 -22.99 20.87
C ASP A 194 18.28 -21.84 19.97
N MET A 195 18.96 -22.17 18.87
CA MET A 195 19.43 -21.18 17.91
C MET A 195 18.24 -20.52 17.23
N GLU A 196 18.03 -19.24 17.54
CA GLU A 196 17.03 -18.42 16.88
C GLU A 196 17.69 -17.30 16.09
N LYS A 197 18.39 -16.40 16.78
CA LYS A 197 18.93 -15.19 16.15
C LYS A 197 20.24 -15.48 15.45
N GLU A 198 20.97 -16.46 15.94
CA GLU A 198 22.37 -16.81 15.68
C GLU A 198 22.59 -17.37 14.26
N ILE A 199 22.35 -16.57 13.23
CA ILE A 199 22.59 -16.97 11.84
C ILE A 199 24.10 -16.98 11.52
N GLN A 200 24.54 -17.95 10.73
CA GLN A 200 25.92 -18.08 10.25
C GLN A 200 25.91 -18.18 8.72
N LEU A 201 26.26 -17.08 8.04
CA LEU A 201 26.13 -16.94 6.58
C LEU A 201 27.40 -17.32 5.81
N SER A 202 28.55 -17.31 6.46
CA SER A 202 29.85 -17.50 5.84
C SER A 202 30.55 -18.71 6.45
N ALA A 203 31.08 -19.58 5.59
CA ALA A 203 31.87 -20.72 6.00
C ALA A 203 33.31 -20.29 6.35
N SER A 204 33.82 -19.24 5.70
CA SER A 204 35.14 -18.65 5.95
C SER A 204 35.31 -18.12 7.38
N THR A 205 34.20 -17.77 8.04
CA THR A 205 34.19 -17.19 9.39
C THR A 205 33.73 -18.20 10.46
N ALA A 206 33.75 -19.49 10.14
CA ALA A 206 33.36 -20.55 11.06
C ALA A 206 34.29 -21.77 10.99
N PHE A 207 34.28 -22.55 12.07
CA PHE A 207 34.94 -23.83 12.19
C PHE A 207 33.92 -24.96 12.34
N PHE A 208 34.20 -26.07 11.67
CA PHE A 208 33.34 -27.23 11.58
C PHE A 208 34.10 -28.49 11.97
N ARG A 209 33.37 -29.45 12.55
CA ARG A 209 33.88 -30.77 12.88
C ARG A 209 33.98 -31.64 11.63
N SER A 210 35.18 -32.14 11.34
CA SER A 210 35.45 -32.90 10.11
C SER A 210 34.71 -34.24 10.06
N ASP A 211 34.50 -34.89 11.21
CA ASP A 211 33.73 -36.14 11.32
C ASP A 211 32.24 -35.97 10.98
N ILE A 212 31.66 -34.81 11.30
CA ILE A 212 30.27 -34.49 10.93
C ILE A 212 30.15 -34.26 9.42
N ILE A 213 31.10 -33.53 8.83
CA ILE A 213 31.14 -33.33 7.37
C ILE A 213 31.24 -34.67 6.64
N ALA A 214 32.15 -35.55 7.09
CA ALA A 214 32.36 -36.85 6.47
C ALA A 214 31.17 -37.80 6.65
N SER A 215 30.64 -37.93 7.88
CA SER A 215 29.52 -38.85 8.16
C SER A 215 28.23 -38.47 7.43
N LYS A 216 28.01 -37.18 7.20
CA LYS A 216 26.82 -36.66 6.50
C LYS A 216 27.02 -36.40 5.02
N ASN A 217 28.24 -36.53 4.50
CA ASN A 217 28.58 -36.17 3.12
C ASN A 217 28.17 -34.73 2.78
N VAL A 218 28.58 -33.76 3.60
CA VAL A 218 28.25 -32.34 3.38
C VAL A 218 29.23 -31.72 2.39
N PHE A 219 28.71 -31.07 1.35
CA PHE A 219 29.50 -30.42 0.29
C PHE A 219 28.90 -29.06 -0.07
N PHE A 220 29.73 -28.17 -0.64
CA PHE A 220 29.27 -26.95 -1.28
C PHE A 220 28.61 -27.29 -2.62
N ASP A 221 27.34 -26.92 -2.82
CA ASP A 221 26.65 -27.16 -4.08
C ASP A 221 27.11 -26.17 -5.15
N ALA A 222 27.81 -26.63 -6.19
CA ALA A 222 28.32 -25.79 -7.27
C ALA A 222 27.22 -25.12 -8.12
N ARG A 223 25.97 -25.54 -7.99
CA ARG A 223 24.82 -24.89 -8.63
C ARG A 223 24.39 -23.62 -7.90
N VAL A 224 24.68 -23.51 -6.59
CA VAL A 224 24.40 -22.34 -5.77
C VAL A 224 25.50 -21.32 -6.02
N LYS A 225 25.26 -20.44 -6.98
CA LYS A 225 26.18 -19.37 -7.38
C LYS A 225 25.39 -18.18 -7.90
N PRO A 226 25.91 -16.95 -7.82
CA PRO A 226 27.27 -16.57 -7.40
C PRO A 226 27.44 -16.33 -5.88
N ASN A 227 26.40 -16.56 -5.08
CA ASN A 227 26.42 -16.33 -3.64
C ASN A 227 25.53 -17.35 -2.93
N PHE A 228 25.63 -17.37 -1.59
CA PHE A 228 24.87 -18.22 -0.66
C PHE A 228 25.32 -19.69 -0.57
N GLU A 229 26.34 -20.10 -1.32
CA GLU A 229 26.96 -21.44 -1.21
C GLU A 229 27.46 -21.73 0.21
N ASP A 230 28.00 -20.72 0.89
CA ASP A 230 28.43 -20.80 2.28
C ASP A 230 27.28 -21.09 3.24
N ALA A 231 26.25 -20.25 3.22
CA ALA A 231 25.09 -20.38 4.08
C ALA A 231 24.34 -21.69 3.79
N HIS A 232 24.31 -22.13 2.53
CA HIS A 232 23.79 -23.44 2.14
C HIS A 232 24.60 -24.58 2.77
N PHE A 233 25.93 -24.55 2.68
CA PHE A 233 26.81 -25.53 3.35
C PHE A 233 26.57 -25.57 4.86
N VAL A 234 26.52 -24.41 5.52
CA VAL A 234 26.29 -24.32 6.96
C VAL A 234 24.92 -24.89 7.35
N ALA A 235 23.86 -24.57 6.60
CA ALA A 235 22.54 -25.12 6.83
C ALA A 235 22.53 -26.66 6.65
N ARG A 236 23.21 -27.18 5.61
CA ARG A 236 23.35 -28.63 5.40
C ARG A 236 24.15 -29.32 6.50
N TYR A 237 25.19 -28.68 7.02
CA TYR A 237 26.00 -29.17 8.12
C TYR A 237 25.17 -29.35 9.41
N LEU A 238 24.36 -28.35 9.74
CA LEU A 238 23.51 -28.35 10.95
C LEU A 238 22.26 -29.24 10.83
N GLN A 239 21.81 -29.58 9.62
CA GLN A 239 20.62 -30.41 9.42
C GLN A 239 20.74 -31.77 10.11
N GLY A 240 19.76 -32.14 10.92
CA GLY A 240 19.77 -33.35 11.73
C GLY A 240 20.60 -33.29 13.02
N GLU A 241 21.41 -32.25 13.27
CA GLU A 241 22.06 -32.05 14.58
C GLU A 241 21.07 -31.43 15.57
N LYS A 242 20.54 -32.24 16.49
CA LYS A 242 19.62 -31.77 17.54
C LYS A 242 20.28 -31.56 18.91
N ASN A 243 21.45 -32.17 19.11
CA ASN A 243 22.21 -32.14 20.37
C ASN A 243 23.54 -31.42 20.17
N GLY A 244 24.12 -30.91 21.28
CA GLY A 244 25.38 -30.19 21.26
C GLY A 244 25.21 -28.67 21.12
N HIS A 245 26.32 -27.97 20.94
CA HIS A 245 26.35 -26.51 20.98
C HIS A 245 27.04 -25.88 19.77
N ALA A 246 26.58 -24.68 19.40
CA ALA A 246 27.34 -23.73 18.60
C ALA A 246 27.99 -22.68 19.51
N ALA A 247 29.27 -22.40 19.30
CA ALA A 247 29.98 -21.34 19.99
C ALA A 247 30.16 -20.12 19.07
N PHE A 248 30.12 -18.91 19.63
CA PHE A 248 30.38 -17.66 18.93
C PHE A 248 31.46 -16.88 19.68
N LEU A 249 32.65 -16.75 19.07
CA LEU A 249 33.83 -16.18 19.74
C LEU A 249 34.07 -14.73 19.33
N ALA A 250 33.95 -13.81 20.29
CA ALA A 250 34.07 -12.37 20.05
C ALA A 250 35.52 -11.94 19.76
N HIS A 251 36.48 -12.67 20.32
CA HIS A 251 37.91 -12.35 20.25
C HIS A 251 38.66 -13.06 19.10
N SER A 252 38.07 -14.10 18.50
CA SER A 252 38.56 -14.67 17.25
C SER A 252 38.08 -13.81 16.09
N LYS A 253 38.91 -12.86 15.66
CA LYS A 253 38.57 -11.87 14.62
C LYS A 253 39.07 -12.29 13.24
N TYR A 254 38.13 -12.38 12.31
CA TYR A 254 38.34 -12.55 10.88
C TYR A 254 38.30 -11.17 10.21
N TYR A 255 39.30 -10.82 9.41
CA TYR A 255 39.35 -9.54 8.70
C TYR A 255 38.91 -9.72 7.25
N TYR A 256 37.69 -9.26 6.96
CA TYR A 256 37.13 -9.27 5.60
C TYR A 256 37.62 -8.05 4.82
N ARG A 257 38.39 -8.27 3.75
CA ARG A 257 39.01 -7.24 2.93
C ARG A 257 38.01 -6.72 1.88
N LYS A 258 37.59 -5.46 2.05
CA LYS A 258 36.89 -4.70 0.99
C LYS A 258 37.96 -4.12 0.06
N ARG A 259 38.20 -4.82 -1.07
CA ARG A 259 39.17 -4.46 -2.11
C ARG A 259 38.85 -3.11 -2.76
N GLU A 260 39.88 -2.35 -3.13
CA GLU A 260 39.73 -1.05 -3.80
C GLU A 260 39.16 -1.18 -5.22
N ASP A 261 39.51 -2.25 -5.93
CA ASP A 261 39.16 -2.50 -7.33
C ASP A 261 37.70 -2.98 -7.54
N GLY A 262 36.98 -3.30 -6.46
CA GLY A 262 35.60 -3.81 -6.51
C GLY A 262 35.45 -5.16 -7.22
N SER A 263 36.54 -5.92 -7.39
CA SER A 263 36.55 -7.18 -8.15
C SER A 263 35.92 -8.38 -7.42
N SER A 264 35.36 -8.17 -6.22
CA SER A 264 34.81 -9.25 -5.41
C SER A 264 33.59 -9.91 -6.06
N THR A 265 33.44 -11.23 -5.86
CA THR A 265 32.30 -12.00 -6.37
C THR A 265 30.97 -11.45 -5.86
N LEU A 266 30.93 -10.98 -4.61
CA LEU A 266 29.71 -10.43 -4.01
C LEU A 266 29.33 -9.07 -4.63
N ASP A 267 30.30 -8.18 -4.87
CA ASP A 267 30.02 -6.87 -5.47
C ASP A 267 29.50 -7.03 -6.92
N THR A 268 30.00 -8.02 -7.68
CA THR A 268 29.55 -8.32 -9.05
C THR A 268 28.33 -9.24 -9.15
N SER A 269 27.85 -9.79 -8.03
CA SER A 269 26.78 -10.81 -8.04
C SER A 269 25.42 -10.29 -8.52
N TRP A 270 25.12 -9.01 -8.32
CA TRP A 270 23.81 -8.41 -8.59
C TRP A 270 23.46 -8.31 -10.08
N THR A 271 24.44 -8.42 -10.95
CA THR A 271 24.26 -8.40 -12.41
C THR A 271 24.28 -9.80 -13.03
N LYS A 272 24.48 -10.85 -12.22
CA LYS A 272 24.51 -12.24 -12.69
C LYS A 272 23.12 -12.85 -12.64
N LYS A 273 22.72 -13.51 -13.73
CA LYS A 273 21.39 -14.12 -13.88
C LYS A 273 21.13 -15.23 -12.87
N GLU A 274 22.16 -16.01 -12.56
CA GLU A 274 22.13 -17.15 -11.64
C GLU A 274 21.72 -16.76 -10.23
N ARG A 275 22.01 -15.51 -9.81
CA ARG A 275 21.53 -14.97 -8.53
C ARG A 275 20.00 -15.00 -8.42
N PHE A 276 19.28 -14.78 -9.53
CA PHE A 276 17.82 -14.74 -9.58
C PHE A 276 17.20 -16.07 -9.99
N THR A 277 17.94 -16.94 -10.69
CA THR A 277 17.41 -18.21 -11.19
C THR A 277 17.86 -19.42 -10.38
N HIS A 278 19.14 -19.50 -10.02
CA HIS A 278 19.74 -20.67 -9.37
C HIS A 278 19.68 -20.55 -7.84
N VAL A 279 20.13 -19.43 -7.26
CA VAL A 279 20.21 -19.26 -5.80
C VAL A 279 18.86 -19.45 -5.10
N PRO A 280 17.72 -18.92 -5.60
CA PRO A 280 16.42 -19.13 -4.96
C PRO A 280 15.96 -20.59 -5.02
N VAL A 281 16.38 -21.33 -6.05
CA VAL A 281 15.97 -22.72 -6.30
C VAL A 281 16.87 -23.72 -5.57
N TYR A 282 18.16 -23.71 -5.89
CA TYR A 282 19.14 -24.67 -5.36
C TYR A 282 19.71 -24.25 -4.02
N GLY A 283 19.59 -22.97 -3.65
CA GLY A 283 20.01 -22.44 -2.35
C GLY A 283 18.85 -22.41 -1.37
N TYR A 284 17.97 -21.41 -1.51
CA TYR A 284 16.93 -21.10 -0.51
C TYR A 284 15.87 -22.20 -0.41
N LEU A 285 15.24 -22.54 -1.54
CA LEU A 285 14.17 -23.55 -1.56
C LEU A 285 14.69 -24.94 -1.20
N ASP A 286 15.88 -25.33 -1.68
CA ASP A 286 16.50 -26.62 -1.34
C ASP A 286 16.66 -26.80 0.17
N VAL A 287 17.22 -25.79 0.87
CA VAL A 287 17.38 -25.82 2.32
C VAL A 287 16.02 -25.92 3.02
N LEU A 288 15.10 -24.99 2.71
CA LEU A 288 13.79 -24.93 3.37
C LEU A 288 12.97 -26.21 3.17
N LYS A 289 12.90 -26.73 1.94
CA LYS A 289 12.21 -27.97 1.62
C LYS A 289 12.84 -29.16 2.33
N SER A 290 14.16 -29.26 2.29
CA SER A 290 14.85 -30.39 2.91
C SER A 290 14.61 -30.45 4.42
N TYR A 291 14.55 -29.31 5.12
CA TYR A 291 14.20 -29.29 6.54
C TYR A 291 12.73 -29.64 6.78
N ALA A 292 11.82 -29.04 6.01
CA ALA A 292 10.39 -29.32 6.14
C ALA A 292 10.06 -30.81 5.90
N GLU A 293 10.68 -31.44 4.90
CA GLU A 293 10.44 -32.84 4.54
C GLU A 293 11.09 -33.83 5.52
N LYS A 294 12.34 -33.58 5.95
CA LYS A 294 13.09 -34.53 6.80
C LYS A 294 12.82 -34.36 8.29
N GLU A 295 12.53 -33.14 8.73
CA GLU A 295 12.39 -32.80 10.16
C GLU A 295 10.98 -32.34 10.54
N GLY A 296 10.09 -32.12 9.56
CA GLY A 296 8.71 -31.66 9.78
C GLY A 296 8.58 -30.18 10.13
N ILE A 297 9.69 -29.50 10.43
CA ILE A 297 9.74 -28.07 10.77
C ILE A 297 11.02 -27.44 10.23
N VAL A 298 10.96 -26.17 9.85
CA VAL A 298 12.14 -25.37 9.50
C VAL A 298 12.59 -24.57 10.73
N PRO A 299 13.81 -24.76 11.26
CA PRO A 299 14.29 -24.01 12.42
C PRO A 299 14.31 -22.49 12.21
N VAL A 300 14.09 -21.73 13.29
CA VAL A 300 13.94 -20.26 13.26
C VAL A 300 15.19 -19.57 12.70
N ASN A 301 16.38 -20.00 13.09
CA ASN A 301 17.65 -19.47 12.56
C ASN A 301 17.79 -19.71 11.04
N ILE A 302 17.35 -20.85 10.53
CA ILE A 302 17.36 -21.15 9.09
C ILE A 302 16.37 -20.25 8.34
N GLN A 303 15.14 -20.10 8.85
CA GLN A 303 14.18 -19.16 8.28
C GLN A 303 14.74 -17.73 8.26
N ARG A 304 15.36 -17.27 9.35
CA ARG A 304 15.97 -15.93 9.46
C ARG A 304 17.15 -15.73 8.53
N THR A 305 17.92 -16.78 8.24
CA THR A 305 19.01 -16.76 7.25
C THR A 305 18.46 -16.43 5.87
N ILE A 306 17.35 -17.04 5.46
CA ILE A 306 16.71 -16.74 4.18
C ILE A 306 16.07 -15.35 4.18
N ILE A 307 15.36 -14.98 5.25
CA ILE A 307 14.76 -13.64 5.37
C ILE A 307 15.84 -12.54 5.23
N TYR A 308 17.02 -12.74 5.82
CA TYR A 308 18.14 -11.81 5.67
C TYR A 308 18.51 -11.56 4.20
N GLU A 309 18.62 -12.62 3.39
CA GLU A 309 18.89 -12.50 1.95
C GLU A 309 17.75 -11.80 1.19
N ILE A 310 16.49 -12.13 1.50
CA ILE A 310 15.34 -11.51 0.84
C ILE A 310 15.24 -10.02 1.13
N VAL A 311 15.57 -9.57 2.35
CA VAL A 311 15.58 -8.15 2.69
C VAL A 311 16.54 -7.36 1.79
N TRP A 312 17.67 -7.94 1.38
CA TRP A 312 18.58 -7.29 0.44
C TRP A 312 17.99 -7.20 -0.97
N TYR A 313 17.27 -8.22 -1.45
CA TYR A 313 16.51 -8.13 -2.70
C TYR A 313 15.48 -7.02 -2.65
N LEU A 314 14.69 -6.94 -1.58
CA LEU A 314 13.68 -5.88 -1.41
C LEU A 314 14.34 -4.50 -1.47
N LYS A 315 15.44 -4.28 -0.75
CA LYS A 315 16.16 -3.00 -0.77
C LYS A 315 16.78 -2.66 -2.12
N TRP A 316 17.27 -3.67 -2.84
CA TRP A 316 17.93 -3.47 -4.12
C TRP A 316 16.95 -3.24 -5.27
N LEU A 317 15.80 -3.93 -5.28
CA LEU A 317 14.89 -3.95 -6.43
C LEU A 317 13.66 -3.05 -6.28
N THR A 318 13.24 -2.72 -5.04
CA THR A 318 12.00 -1.95 -4.85
C THR A 318 12.11 -0.58 -5.53
N ASN A 319 11.20 -0.26 -6.44
CA ASN A 319 11.19 0.95 -7.28
C ASN A 319 12.43 1.13 -8.17
N HIS A 320 13.14 0.05 -8.50
CA HIS A 320 14.36 0.09 -9.33
C HIS A 320 14.32 -0.95 -10.45
N ASP A 321 13.26 -0.94 -11.27
CA ASP A 321 12.96 -1.95 -12.30
C ASP A 321 14.13 -2.14 -13.27
N ALA A 322 14.85 -1.06 -13.57
CA ALA A 322 16.03 -1.04 -14.43
C ALA A 322 17.18 -1.94 -13.94
N ARG A 323 17.32 -2.16 -12.62
CA ARG A 323 18.31 -3.10 -12.04
C ARG A 323 18.03 -4.56 -12.37
N SER A 324 16.83 -4.86 -12.87
CA SER A 324 16.41 -6.20 -13.32
C SER A 324 16.18 -6.28 -14.83
N ALA A 325 16.56 -5.25 -15.59
CA ALA A 325 16.27 -5.16 -17.03
C ALA A 325 17.02 -6.21 -17.88
N PHE A 326 18.10 -6.79 -17.35
CA PHE A 326 18.84 -7.88 -18.01
C PHE A 326 18.12 -9.24 -17.93
N LEU A 327 17.05 -9.34 -17.13
CA LEU A 327 16.19 -10.52 -17.04
C LEU A 327 15.01 -10.39 -18.01
N SER A 328 14.63 -11.50 -18.63
CA SER A 328 13.38 -11.55 -19.42
C SER A 328 12.14 -11.47 -18.52
N ALA A 329 10.98 -11.10 -19.08
CA ALA A 329 9.72 -11.05 -18.32
C ALA A 329 9.35 -12.41 -17.70
N ASP A 330 9.58 -13.50 -18.43
CA ASP A 330 9.38 -14.87 -17.94
C ASP A 330 10.32 -15.21 -16.77
N GLU A 331 11.58 -14.78 -16.83
CA GLU A 331 12.55 -14.97 -15.75
C GLU A 331 12.19 -14.21 -14.48
N LYS A 332 11.75 -12.96 -14.62
CA LYS A 332 11.26 -12.16 -13.48
C LYS A 332 10.04 -12.83 -12.84
N GLN A 333 9.08 -13.28 -13.64
CA GLN A 333 7.89 -13.96 -13.14
C GLN A 333 8.24 -15.28 -12.44
N LYS A 334 9.16 -16.08 -13.00
CA LYS A 334 9.68 -17.30 -12.37
C LYS A 334 10.38 -16.99 -11.06
N PHE A 335 11.20 -15.94 -11.00
CA PHE A 335 11.86 -15.51 -9.77
C PHE A 335 10.83 -15.15 -8.69
N ILE A 336 9.85 -14.29 -8.99
CA ILE A 336 8.79 -13.91 -8.06
C ILE A 336 7.99 -15.13 -7.62
N TYR A 337 7.65 -16.04 -8.53
CA TYR A 337 6.97 -17.28 -8.19
C TYR A 337 7.77 -18.15 -7.22
N LYS A 338 9.08 -18.29 -7.44
CA LYS A 338 9.97 -19.04 -6.54
C LYS A 338 10.13 -18.37 -5.18
N LEU A 339 10.08 -17.04 -5.12
CA LEU A 339 9.97 -16.32 -3.86
C LEU A 339 8.61 -16.59 -3.18
N LYS A 340 7.49 -16.53 -3.89
CA LYS A 340 6.18 -16.87 -3.30
C LYS A 340 6.16 -18.32 -2.76
N GLU A 341 6.77 -19.26 -3.49
CA GLU A 341 6.95 -20.65 -3.04
C GLU A 341 7.79 -20.75 -1.76
N LEU A 342 8.94 -20.06 -1.68
CA LEU A 342 9.82 -20.15 -0.51
C LEU A 342 9.17 -19.56 0.74
N PHE A 343 8.37 -18.51 0.56
CA PHE A 343 7.63 -17.90 1.66
C PHE A 343 6.57 -18.83 2.24
N GLY A 344 6.15 -19.88 1.52
CA GLY A 344 5.33 -20.97 2.08
C GLY A 344 5.96 -21.66 3.29
N TYR A 345 7.30 -21.71 3.37
CA TYR A 345 8.07 -22.35 4.45
C TYR A 345 8.50 -21.40 5.57
N LEU A 346 8.19 -20.11 5.47
CA LEU A 346 8.59 -19.09 6.45
C LEU A 346 7.41 -18.73 7.36
N ASP A 347 7.63 -18.77 8.67
CA ASP A 347 6.59 -18.49 9.66
C ASP A 347 6.30 -17.00 9.76
N LYS A 348 5.01 -16.68 9.95
CA LYS A 348 4.54 -15.30 10.13
C LYS A 348 5.27 -14.60 11.30
N ASN A 349 5.40 -15.29 12.44
CA ASN A 349 6.04 -14.75 13.63
C ASN A 349 7.53 -14.47 13.39
N THR A 350 8.22 -15.34 12.67
CA THR A 350 9.64 -15.14 12.32
C THR A 350 9.82 -13.91 11.45
N ILE A 351 8.97 -13.70 10.44
CA ILE A 351 8.99 -12.50 9.58
C ILE A 351 8.71 -11.24 10.42
N MET A 352 7.71 -11.27 11.28
CA MET A 352 7.33 -10.11 12.10
C MET A 352 8.37 -9.75 13.16
N ASN A 353 9.09 -10.73 13.70
CA ASN A 353 10.12 -10.52 14.72
C ASN A 353 11.51 -10.22 14.13
N PHE A 354 11.71 -10.35 12.82
CA PHE A 354 13.01 -10.12 12.18
C PHE A 354 13.49 -8.67 12.30
N GLU A 355 14.72 -8.45 12.77
CA GLU A 355 15.25 -7.13 13.15
C GLU A 355 16.60 -6.76 12.51
N LEU A 356 17.10 -7.61 11.59
CA LEU A 356 18.41 -7.44 10.96
C LEU A 356 18.33 -6.73 9.61
N ALA A 357 19.49 -6.37 9.07
CA ALA A 357 19.67 -5.73 7.76
C ALA A 357 18.80 -4.47 7.57
N GLY A 358 18.34 -3.80 8.63
CA GLY A 358 17.43 -2.65 8.55
C GLY A 358 16.04 -2.99 8.01
N ALA A 359 15.53 -4.19 8.31
CA ALA A 359 14.18 -4.63 7.97
C ALA A 359 13.11 -3.99 8.88
N TRP A 360 12.70 -2.78 8.51
CA TRP A 360 11.61 -2.07 9.20
C TRP A 360 10.24 -2.68 8.91
N PHE A 361 9.21 -2.19 9.60
CA PHE A 361 7.82 -2.64 9.46
C PHE A 361 7.32 -2.66 8.01
N PHE A 362 7.74 -1.69 7.17
CA PHE A 362 7.53 -1.71 5.71
C PHE A 362 7.89 -3.05 5.06
N HIS A 363 9.12 -3.54 5.29
CA HIS A 363 9.61 -4.78 4.70
C HIS A 363 8.84 -5.99 5.22
N LYS A 364 8.44 -5.98 6.50
CA LYS A 364 7.68 -7.06 7.13
C LYS A 364 6.28 -7.18 6.54
N VAL A 365 5.58 -6.07 6.40
CA VAL A 365 4.24 -6.04 5.78
C VAL A 365 4.34 -6.37 4.29
N ALA A 366 5.36 -5.87 3.59
CA ALA A 366 5.61 -6.23 2.19
C ALA A 366 5.83 -7.74 2.05
N MET A 367 6.67 -8.35 2.88
CA MET A 367 6.93 -9.79 2.85
C MET A 367 5.67 -10.62 3.11
N LEU A 368 4.90 -10.28 4.15
CA LEU A 368 3.66 -11.00 4.47
C LEU A 368 2.60 -10.85 3.38
N SER A 369 2.35 -9.63 2.93
CA SER A 369 1.24 -9.36 2.03
C SER A 369 1.53 -9.74 0.57
N PHE A 370 2.75 -9.52 0.09
CA PHE A 370 3.11 -9.81 -1.30
C PHE A 370 3.48 -11.27 -1.54
N PHE A 371 4.28 -11.88 -0.66
CA PHE A 371 4.75 -13.25 -0.86
C PHE A 371 3.90 -14.33 -0.20
N LYS A 372 3.15 -14.01 0.88
CA LYS A 372 2.28 -14.97 1.59
C LYS A 372 0.78 -14.68 1.49
N ASP A 373 0.38 -13.53 0.93
CA ASP A 373 -1.01 -13.06 0.93
C ASP A 373 -1.64 -13.00 2.34
N LEU A 374 -0.82 -12.63 3.34
CA LEU A 374 -1.24 -12.49 4.73
C LEU A 374 -1.18 -11.03 5.20
N GLN A 375 -2.06 -10.69 6.16
CA GLN A 375 -2.03 -9.41 6.87
C GLN A 375 -1.20 -9.50 8.17
N PRO A 376 -0.57 -8.40 8.61
CA PRO A 376 0.05 -8.34 9.93
C PRO A 376 -1.01 -8.46 11.04
N ASP A 377 -0.64 -8.96 12.22
CA ASP A 377 -1.56 -9.05 13.37
C ASP A 377 -2.01 -7.69 13.91
N ALA A 378 -1.20 -6.66 13.65
CA ALA A 378 -1.49 -5.29 14.03
C ALA A 378 -0.83 -4.32 13.03
N GLN A 379 -1.51 -3.21 12.77
CA GLN A 379 -1.04 -2.12 11.94
C GLN A 379 -0.26 -1.09 12.77
N ILE A 380 0.71 -0.41 12.14
CA ILE A 380 1.39 0.74 12.72
C ILE A 380 1.14 1.96 11.83
N VAL A 381 0.53 2.99 12.40
CA VAL A 381 0.34 4.30 11.76
C VAL A 381 1.36 5.26 12.35
N TYR A 382 2.25 5.78 11.53
CA TYR A 382 3.30 6.71 11.93
C TYR A 382 2.79 8.14 11.83
N ILE A 383 2.99 8.92 12.88
CA ILE A 383 2.93 10.38 12.82
C ILE A 383 4.28 10.84 12.26
N GLU A 384 4.30 11.18 10.98
CA GLU A 384 5.52 11.48 10.23
C GLU A 384 5.89 12.96 10.30
N LYS A 385 4.90 13.86 10.19
CA LYS A 385 5.11 15.33 10.15
C LYS A 385 4.02 16.08 10.91
N TYR A 386 4.33 17.31 11.30
CA TYR A 386 3.40 18.26 11.90
C TYR A 386 3.57 19.63 11.25
N ASP A 387 2.46 20.21 10.79
CA ASP A 387 2.38 21.57 10.25
C ASP A 387 1.76 22.49 11.33
N PRO A 388 2.56 23.37 11.95
CA PRO A 388 2.07 24.25 13.02
C PRO A 388 1.19 25.39 12.50
N HIS A 389 1.35 25.81 11.24
CA HIS A 389 0.60 26.94 10.67
C HIS A 389 -0.84 26.53 10.35
N LYS A 390 -0.99 25.37 9.71
CA LYS A 390 -2.31 24.81 9.37
C LYS A 390 -2.90 23.93 10.47
N HIS A 391 -2.14 23.72 11.56
CA HIS A 391 -2.49 22.84 12.66
C HIS A 391 -2.88 21.42 12.21
N MET A 392 -1.98 20.79 11.44
CA MET A 392 -2.21 19.48 10.82
C MET A 392 -1.12 18.47 11.14
N VAL A 393 -1.47 17.19 11.13
CA VAL A 393 -0.51 16.08 11.26
C VAL A 393 -0.52 15.21 10.00
N GLN A 394 0.65 14.74 9.58
CA GLN A 394 0.78 13.75 8.51
C GLN A 394 0.87 12.35 9.11
N LEU A 395 -0.10 11.50 8.78
CA LEU A 395 -0.12 10.08 9.10
C LEU A 395 0.45 9.27 7.93
N ARG A 396 1.16 8.19 8.25
CA ARG A 396 1.74 7.27 7.26
C ARG A 396 1.57 5.82 7.67
N TYR A 397 1.15 4.93 6.77
CA TYR A 397 1.11 3.49 7.02
C TYR A 397 1.22 2.68 5.73
N PHE A 398 1.40 1.36 5.84
CA PHE A 398 1.62 0.46 4.70
C PHE A 398 0.55 -0.62 4.60
N THR A 399 0.10 -0.92 3.38
CA THR A 399 -0.93 -1.92 3.12
C THR A 399 -0.85 -2.47 1.69
N ARG A 400 -1.43 -3.65 1.44
CA ARG A 400 -1.62 -4.18 0.08
C ARG A 400 -2.85 -3.59 -0.60
N LEU A 401 -3.92 -3.37 0.16
CA LEU A 401 -5.18 -2.79 -0.31
C LEU A 401 -5.63 -1.71 0.67
N VAL A 402 -6.20 -0.62 0.15
CA VAL A 402 -6.73 0.46 0.97
C VAL A 402 -8.09 0.03 1.51
N GLY A 403 -8.14 -0.38 2.78
CA GLY A 403 -9.37 -0.71 3.49
C GLY A 403 -10.03 0.51 4.15
N LEU A 404 -10.88 0.25 5.16
CA LEU A 404 -11.51 1.31 5.95
C LEU A 404 -10.48 2.09 6.78
N GLU A 405 -10.35 3.38 6.52
CA GLU A 405 -9.63 4.33 7.36
C GLU A 405 -10.63 5.04 8.29
N GLN A 406 -10.50 4.85 9.60
CA GLN A 406 -11.27 5.56 10.61
C GLN A 406 -10.32 6.36 11.49
N ILE A 407 -10.31 7.68 11.28
CA ILE A 407 -9.53 8.63 12.05
C ILE A 407 -10.49 9.31 13.01
N THR A 408 -10.14 9.39 14.29
CA THR A 408 -10.97 10.05 15.29
C THR A 408 -10.21 11.17 15.99
N LEU A 409 -10.88 12.31 16.12
CA LEU A 409 -10.44 13.48 16.87
C LEU A 409 -11.40 13.66 18.04
N ASP A 410 -10.92 13.47 19.27
CA ASP A 410 -11.76 13.44 20.49
C ASP A 410 -13.02 12.57 20.35
N SER A 411 -12.90 11.44 19.65
CA SER A 411 -13.96 10.46 19.32
C SER A 411 -14.89 10.82 18.15
N ALA A 412 -14.77 12.01 17.56
CA ALA A 412 -15.49 12.37 16.34
C ALA A 412 -14.75 11.86 15.09
N ASP A 413 -15.47 11.33 14.09
CA ASP A 413 -14.86 10.90 12.81
C ASP A 413 -14.29 12.10 12.07
N ALA A 414 -13.08 11.94 11.54
CA ALA A 414 -12.37 12.97 10.79
C ALA A 414 -11.97 12.41 9.41
N ILE A 415 -12.21 13.21 8.37
CA ILE A 415 -11.74 12.95 7.01
C ILE A 415 -10.47 13.78 6.80
N PRO A 416 -9.38 13.21 6.25
CA PRO A 416 -8.17 13.99 6.01
C PRO A 416 -8.43 15.10 4.98
N ALA A 417 -7.76 16.23 5.15
CA ALA A 417 -7.82 17.34 4.19
C ALA A 417 -7.04 17.01 2.91
N TYR A 418 -5.97 16.21 3.02
CA TYR A 418 -5.22 15.70 1.86
C TYR A 418 -4.88 14.24 2.07
N ALA A 419 -4.97 13.44 1.01
CA ALA A 419 -4.66 12.02 1.07
C ALA A 419 -3.96 11.57 -0.21
N LYS A 420 -3.05 10.60 -0.08
CA LYS A 420 -2.35 9.99 -1.21
C LYS A 420 -2.01 8.53 -0.95
N THR A 421 -2.11 7.73 -2.01
CA THR A 421 -1.57 6.38 -2.09
C THR A 421 -0.31 6.38 -2.96
N ILE A 422 0.81 5.97 -2.39
CA ILE A 422 2.09 5.77 -3.06
C ILE A 422 2.24 4.29 -3.38
N ARG A 423 2.74 3.98 -4.58
CA ARG A 423 2.98 2.61 -5.01
C ARG A 423 4.46 2.28 -4.88
N HIS A 424 4.76 1.14 -4.27
CA HIS A 424 6.09 0.54 -4.29
C HIS A 424 6.05 -0.72 -5.14
N ASP A 425 6.85 -0.75 -6.19
CA ASP A 425 6.93 -1.85 -7.15
C ASP A 425 8.15 -2.73 -6.84
N PHE A 426 8.03 -4.03 -7.02
CA PHE A 426 9.12 -4.99 -6.96
C PHE A 426 9.21 -5.70 -8.30
N MET A 427 10.18 -5.29 -9.11
CA MET A 427 10.22 -5.60 -10.54
C MET A 427 8.91 -5.14 -11.22
N ASP A 428 8.19 -6.05 -11.87
CA ASP A 428 7.03 -5.71 -12.70
C ASP A 428 5.68 -5.85 -11.93
N GLU A 429 5.72 -6.12 -10.62
CA GLU A 429 4.53 -6.26 -9.76
C GLU A 429 4.52 -5.23 -8.62
N THR A 430 3.33 -4.78 -8.20
CA THR A 430 3.18 -3.91 -7.02
C THR A 430 3.42 -4.71 -5.74
N LEU A 431 4.50 -4.35 -5.03
CA LEU A 431 4.91 -4.95 -3.77
C LEU A 431 3.94 -4.57 -2.65
N ILE A 432 3.76 -3.26 -2.44
CA ILE A 432 3.00 -2.71 -1.32
C ILE A 432 2.61 -1.25 -1.62
N LEU A 433 1.51 -0.80 -1.01
CA LEU A 433 1.06 0.58 -1.03
C LEU A 433 1.46 1.29 0.27
N GLU A 434 1.86 2.56 0.17
CA GLU A 434 2.05 3.47 1.30
C GLU A 434 0.94 4.52 1.27
N ARG A 435 0.29 4.76 2.40
CA ARG A 435 -0.73 5.80 2.57
C ARG A 435 -0.15 6.99 3.30
N ARG A 436 -0.41 8.20 2.79
CA ARG A 436 -0.06 9.48 3.44
C ARG A 436 -1.28 10.36 3.57
N LEU A 437 -1.61 10.74 4.79
CA LEU A 437 -2.84 11.46 5.11
C LEU A 437 -2.51 12.70 5.92
N TRP A 438 -2.93 13.88 5.47
CA TRP A 438 -2.87 15.11 6.23
C TRP A 438 -4.21 15.35 6.93
N VAL A 439 -4.21 15.28 8.25
CA VAL A 439 -5.40 15.45 9.09
C VAL A 439 -5.33 16.79 9.80
N ALA A 440 -6.36 17.62 9.64
CA ALA A 440 -6.50 18.86 10.39
C ALA A 440 -6.94 18.53 11.82
N LEU A 441 -6.21 19.04 12.82
CA LEU A 441 -6.47 18.71 14.23
C LEU A 441 -7.55 19.61 14.84
N GLY A 442 -7.77 20.80 14.29
CA GLY A 442 -8.72 21.77 14.85
C GLY A 442 -8.43 22.06 16.32
N ASN A 443 -9.45 22.01 17.17
CA ASN A 443 -9.32 22.18 18.63
C ASN A 443 -9.16 20.85 19.39
N ALA A 444 -8.97 19.74 18.68
CA ALA A 444 -8.97 18.42 19.30
C ALA A 444 -7.77 18.23 20.23
N GLN A 445 -7.99 17.52 21.34
CA GLN A 445 -6.93 17.22 22.31
C GLN A 445 -6.23 15.90 22.01
N LYS A 446 -6.91 14.98 21.32
CA LYS A 446 -6.41 13.63 21.04
C LYS A 446 -6.79 13.17 19.63
N ILE A 447 -5.84 12.49 18.99
CA ILE A 447 -6.04 11.80 17.71
C ILE A 447 -5.87 10.28 17.90
N ASP A 448 -6.76 9.51 17.28
CA ASP A 448 -6.63 8.06 17.19
C ASP A 448 -6.96 7.59 15.76
N VAL A 449 -6.46 6.40 15.40
CA VAL A 449 -6.55 5.88 14.04
C VAL A 449 -6.76 4.37 14.07
N ALA A 450 -7.77 3.90 13.34
CA ALA A 450 -8.00 2.48 13.09
C ALA A 450 -8.00 2.23 11.57
N VAL A 451 -7.25 1.19 11.16
CA VAL A 451 -7.09 0.83 9.74
C VAL A 451 -7.51 -0.61 9.50
N SER A 452 -8.42 -0.82 8.54
CA SER A 452 -8.82 -2.15 8.04
C SER A 452 -9.29 -3.13 9.13
N GLN A 453 -9.84 -2.62 10.24
CA GLN A 453 -10.28 -3.39 11.41
C GLN A 453 -9.16 -4.17 12.13
N LEU A 454 -7.89 -3.88 11.83
CA LEU A 454 -6.76 -4.45 12.56
C LEU A 454 -6.50 -3.67 13.85
N PRO A 455 -6.02 -4.32 14.92
CA PRO A 455 -5.43 -3.63 16.05
C PRO A 455 -4.37 -2.63 15.54
N THR A 456 -4.58 -1.34 15.80
CA THR A 456 -3.76 -0.28 15.22
C THR A 456 -3.00 0.44 16.33
N ARG A 457 -1.70 0.67 16.09
CA ARG A 457 -0.81 1.39 17.00
C ARG A 457 -0.35 2.68 16.34
N VAL A 458 -0.51 3.80 17.02
CA VAL A 458 -0.03 5.09 16.54
C VAL A 458 1.39 5.31 17.04
N SER A 459 2.34 5.54 16.14
CA SER A 459 3.74 5.77 16.46
C SER A 459 4.12 7.25 16.39
N LEU A 460 4.71 7.77 17.48
CA LEU A 460 5.26 9.13 17.56
C LEU A 460 6.72 9.04 18.03
N GLY A 461 7.67 9.49 17.19
CA GLY A 461 9.09 9.48 17.55
C GLY A 461 9.64 8.09 17.89
N GLY A 462 9.08 7.02 17.33
CA GLY A 462 9.44 5.62 17.61
C GLY A 462 8.72 4.98 18.80
N LYS A 463 8.03 5.76 19.65
CA LYS A 463 7.13 5.21 20.69
C LYS A 463 5.80 4.82 20.06
N GLN A 464 5.19 3.72 20.51
CA GLN A 464 3.92 3.21 19.98
C GLN A 464 2.83 3.28 21.05
N HIS A 465 1.65 3.75 20.65
CA HIS A 465 0.49 3.96 21.52
C HIS A 465 -0.71 3.16 20.99
N ASN A 466 -1.39 2.42 21.88
CA ASN A 466 -2.54 1.58 21.51
C ASN A 466 -3.89 2.30 21.61
N GLN A 467 -3.93 3.52 22.16
CA GLN A 467 -5.16 4.27 22.45
C GLN A 467 -5.01 5.72 21.95
N GLY A 468 -4.53 5.92 20.72
CA GLY A 468 -4.24 7.25 20.19
C GLY A 468 -3.11 8.02 20.89
N VAL A 469 -2.91 9.27 20.47
CA VAL A 469 -1.84 10.17 20.94
C VAL A 469 -2.43 11.56 21.23
N ASN A 470 -1.97 12.21 22.29
CA ASN A 470 -2.38 13.57 22.60
C ASN A 470 -1.72 14.57 21.63
N VAL A 471 -2.50 15.56 21.19
CA VAL A 471 -2.00 16.63 20.31
C VAL A 471 -0.86 17.41 20.96
N SER A 472 -0.92 17.65 22.28
CA SER A 472 0.15 18.33 23.00
C SER A 472 1.49 17.56 22.96
N ASP A 473 1.47 16.23 22.92
CA ASP A 473 2.67 15.40 22.82
C ASP A 473 3.26 15.42 21.41
N ILE A 474 2.41 15.48 20.38
CA ILE A 474 2.81 15.68 18.98
C ILE A 474 3.55 17.02 18.85
N VAL A 475 2.93 18.10 19.33
CA VAL A 475 3.52 19.46 19.29
C VAL A 475 4.86 19.49 20.01
N LYS A 476 4.95 18.93 21.23
CA LYS A 476 6.20 18.84 21.99
C LYS A 476 7.27 18.04 21.25
N HIS A 477 6.91 16.92 20.63
CA HIS A 477 7.86 16.08 19.89
C HIS A 477 8.48 16.86 18.72
N PHE A 478 7.65 17.44 17.85
CA PHE A 478 8.14 18.18 16.69
C PHE A 478 8.85 19.49 17.06
N ALA A 479 8.54 20.09 18.21
CA ALA A 479 9.34 21.20 18.76
C ALA A 479 10.72 20.73 19.26
N SER A 480 10.80 19.53 19.88
CA SER A 480 12.04 19.01 20.48
C SER A 480 13.11 18.60 19.46
N ILE A 481 12.70 18.23 18.24
CA ILE A 481 13.61 17.79 17.18
C ILE A 481 14.19 18.94 16.34
N LYS A 482 13.72 20.18 16.55
CA LYS A 482 14.26 21.36 15.84
C LYS A 482 15.68 21.64 16.31
N PRO A 483 16.69 21.67 15.42
CA PRO A 483 18.04 22.04 15.81
C PRO A 483 18.09 23.48 16.33
N ARG A 484 19.00 23.75 17.26
CA ARG A 484 19.28 25.11 17.75
C ARG A 484 20.46 25.69 16.98
N TYR A 485 20.23 26.83 16.35
CA TYR A 485 21.26 27.59 15.62
C TYR A 485 21.51 28.95 16.27
N GLU A 486 22.70 29.50 16.05
CA GLU A 486 22.98 30.90 16.36
C GLU A 486 22.05 31.77 15.50
N MET A 487 21.35 32.71 16.13
CA MET A 487 20.39 33.59 15.49
C MET A 487 20.87 35.04 15.56
N ASP A 488 20.55 35.81 14.53
CA ASP A 488 20.87 37.23 14.45
C ASP A 488 19.64 38.04 14.00
N LYS A 489 19.49 39.22 14.58
CA LYS A 489 18.31 40.08 14.42
C LYS A 489 18.06 40.53 12.97
N PRO A 490 19.07 40.92 12.17
CA PRO A 490 18.86 41.37 10.79
C PRO A 490 18.21 40.31 9.89
N TYR A 491 18.38 39.04 10.20
CA TYR A 491 17.88 37.91 9.41
C TYR A 491 16.64 37.25 10.02
N HIS A 492 16.08 37.81 11.09
CA HIS A 492 14.90 37.26 11.74
C HIS A 492 13.73 37.16 10.76
N GLN A 493 13.16 35.95 10.61
CA GLN A 493 12.06 35.63 9.70
C GLN A 493 12.36 35.91 8.21
N ALA A 494 13.63 36.08 7.84
CA ALA A 494 14.02 36.37 6.45
C ALA A 494 13.68 35.22 5.48
N TRP A 495 13.53 35.56 4.21
CA TRP A 495 13.47 34.60 3.10
C TRP A 495 14.81 34.60 2.39
N ILE A 496 15.44 33.43 2.30
CA ILE A 496 16.73 33.27 1.64
C ILE A 496 16.49 32.62 0.27
N PHE A 497 16.78 33.39 -0.78
CA PHE A 497 16.71 32.96 -2.17
C PHE A 497 18.07 32.42 -2.62
N MET A 498 18.06 31.38 -3.45
CA MET A 498 19.28 30.80 -4.00
C MET A 498 18.98 29.99 -5.26
N ASP A 499 19.72 30.22 -6.34
CA ASP A 499 19.72 29.29 -7.48
C ASP A 499 20.78 28.21 -7.30
N ARG A 500 22.04 28.52 -7.61
CA ARG A 500 23.22 27.72 -7.26
C ARG A 500 24.14 28.51 -6.33
N ASP A 501 25.09 27.82 -5.72
CA ASP A 501 26.14 28.48 -4.93
C ASP A 501 27.07 29.32 -5.82
N THR A 502 27.22 28.94 -7.08
CA THR A 502 28.19 29.50 -8.02
C THR A 502 27.58 30.39 -9.11
N GLN A 503 26.28 30.29 -9.35
CA GLN A 503 25.59 30.97 -10.47
C GLN A 503 24.15 31.34 -10.09
N ALA A 504 23.67 32.46 -10.63
CA ALA A 504 22.26 32.86 -10.58
C ALA A 504 21.55 32.55 -11.92
N ASP A 505 20.69 33.44 -12.44
CA ASP A 505 20.01 33.34 -13.74
C ASP A 505 18.97 32.19 -13.87
N ASP A 506 18.33 31.83 -12.76
CA ASP A 506 17.29 30.81 -12.69
C ASP A 506 16.08 31.30 -11.85
N ASN A 507 15.12 30.43 -11.53
CA ASN A 507 13.81 30.80 -11.00
C ASN A 507 13.86 31.64 -9.71
N ALA A 508 14.86 31.44 -8.84
CA ALA A 508 14.98 32.20 -7.60
C ALA A 508 15.37 33.66 -7.89
N GLU A 509 16.24 33.93 -8.86
CA GLU A 509 16.61 35.29 -9.26
C GLU A 509 15.39 36.07 -9.76
N HIS A 510 14.58 35.46 -10.63
CA HIS A 510 13.37 36.10 -11.16
C HIS A 510 12.32 36.36 -10.08
N LEU A 511 12.09 35.37 -9.20
CA LEU A 511 11.15 35.53 -8.09
C LEU A 511 11.64 36.57 -7.08
N TYR A 512 12.94 36.64 -6.79
CA TYR A 512 13.51 37.66 -5.90
C TYR A 512 13.18 39.08 -6.40
N ARG A 513 13.37 39.34 -7.70
CA ARG A 513 13.02 40.65 -8.29
C ARG A 513 11.56 40.98 -8.09
N TYR A 514 10.68 40.03 -8.42
CA TYR A 514 9.24 40.21 -8.25
C TYR A 514 8.86 40.53 -6.80
N VAL A 515 9.41 39.79 -5.82
CA VAL A 515 9.12 40.02 -4.39
C VAL A 515 9.68 41.36 -3.91
N ARG A 516 10.90 41.72 -4.30
CA ARG A 516 11.49 43.02 -3.98
C ARG A 516 10.62 44.17 -4.48
N ASP A 517 10.15 44.07 -5.72
CA ASP A 517 9.47 45.17 -6.41
C ASP A 517 8.00 45.31 -5.99
N ASN A 518 7.32 44.20 -5.66
CA ASN A 518 5.89 44.19 -5.30
C ASN A 518 5.63 44.11 -3.78
N TYR A 519 6.58 43.59 -3.00
CA TYR A 519 6.45 43.36 -1.55
C TYR A 519 7.71 43.82 -0.79
N PRO A 520 8.09 45.12 -0.85
CA PRO A 520 9.35 45.64 -0.31
C PRO A 520 9.49 45.50 1.22
N GLN A 521 8.38 45.29 1.93
CA GLN A 521 8.37 44.99 3.37
C GLN A 521 8.89 43.58 3.71
N GLN A 522 8.93 42.66 2.74
CA GLN A 522 9.40 41.30 2.97
C GLN A 522 10.92 41.30 3.14
N ASN A 523 11.41 40.77 4.26
CA ASN A 523 12.85 40.69 4.50
C ASN A 523 13.47 39.58 3.66
N ILE A 524 14.10 39.93 2.54
CA ILE A 524 14.66 38.98 1.57
C ILE A 524 16.17 39.17 1.40
N PHE A 525 16.86 38.06 1.14
CA PHE A 525 18.29 38.02 0.80
C PHE A 525 18.55 36.98 -0.28
N PHE A 526 19.61 37.17 -1.06
CA PHE A 526 20.02 36.25 -2.12
C PHE A 526 21.42 35.69 -1.85
N ALA A 527 21.53 34.37 -1.68
CA ALA A 527 22.79 33.70 -1.36
C ALA A 527 23.55 33.30 -2.63
N LEU A 528 24.80 33.73 -2.75
CA LEU A 528 25.68 33.46 -3.90
C LEU A 528 27.15 33.52 -3.47
N GLN A 529 28.06 32.81 -4.13
CA GLN A 529 29.49 32.99 -3.89
C GLN A 529 29.96 34.33 -4.45
N LYS A 530 30.78 35.06 -3.69
CA LYS A 530 31.32 36.38 -4.09
C LYS A 530 32.16 36.35 -5.37
N ARG A 531 32.75 35.19 -5.70
CA ARG A 531 33.51 34.95 -6.95
C ARG A 531 32.63 34.67 -8.18
N SER A 532 31.31 34.58 -8.01
CA SER A 532 30.40 34.35 -9.14
C SER A 532 30.43 35.53 -10.11
N HIS A 533 30.36 35.25 -11.41
CA HIS A 533 30.30 36.29 -12.43
C HIS A 533 29.01 37.12 -12.37
N ASP A 534 27.95 36.59 -11.75
CA ASP A 534 26.67 37.29 -11.53
C ASP A 534 26.71 38.28 -10.36
N TRP A 535 27.64 38.13 -9.41
CA TRP A 535 27.67 38.96 -8.20
C TRP A 535 27.70 40.47 -8.50
N PRO A 536 28.60 40.98 -9.36
CA PRO A 536 28.67 42.43 -9.64
C PRO A 536 27.39 42.96 -10.27
N ARG A 537 26.77 42.19 -11.17
CA ARG A 537 25.50 42.56 -11.83
C ARG A 537 24.37 42.65 -10.82
N LEU A 538 24.20 41.63 -9.98
CA LEU A 538 23.14 41.59 -8.97
C LEU A 538 23.32 42.67 -7.90
N GLU A 539 24.56 42.97 -7.51
CA GLU A 539 24.86 44.06 -6.57
C GLU A 539 24.46 45.42 -7.16
N GLN A 540 24.77 45.67 -8.44
CA GLN A 540 24.34 46.88 -9.15
C GLN A 540 22.82 46.97 -9.32
N GLU A 541 22.14 45.84 -9.50
CA GLU A 541 20.67 45.75 -9.54
C GLU A 541 20.01 45.95 -8.15
N GLY A 542 20.79 46.11 -7.07
CA GLY A 542 20.28 46.35 -5.72
C GLY A 542 19.85 45.08 -4.98
N PHE A 543 20.40 43.91 -5.31
CA PHE A 543 20.17 42.69 -4.55
C PHE A 543 20.85 42.77 -3.17
N ARG A 544 20.17 42.26 -2.14
CA ARG A 544 20.76 42.05 -0.81
C ARG A 544 21.50 40.72 -0.81
N LEU A 545 22.77 40.76 -1.23
CA LEU A 545 23.59 39.57 -1.41
C LEU A 545 24.15 39.04 -0.09
N LEU A 546 24.14 37.72 0.05
CA LEU A 546 24.80 36.98 1.13
C LEU A 546 25.91 36.11 0.56
N GLU A 547 27.14 36.31 1.02
CA GLU A 547 28.28 35.49 0.58
C GLU A 547 28.08 34.04 1.04
N PHE A 548 27.87 33.14 0.08
CA PHE A 548 27.66 31.72 0.36
C PHE A 548 28.84 31.15 1.15
N GLY A 549 28.51 30.53 2.28
CA GLY A 549 29.45 29.86 3.16
C GLY A 549 30.10 30.74 4.22
N SER A 550 29.89 32.06 4.15
CA SER A 550 30.30 33.01 5.18
C SER A 550 29.60 32.76 6.53
N ARG A 551 30.10 33.39 7.60
CA ARG A 551 29.41 33.38 8.90
C ARG A 551 28.02 34.01 8.80
N GLU A 552 27.88 35.10 8.04
CA GLU A 552 26.59 35.77 7.80
C GLU A 552 25.58 34.84 7.14
N HIS A 553 25.99 34.07 6.13
CA HIS A 553 25.12 33.07 5.50
C HIS A 553 24.62 32.02 6.51
N LYS A 554 25.49 31.53 7.41
CA LYS A 554 25.10 30.57 8.45
C LYS A 554 24.11 31.18 9.46
N LEU A 555 24.34 32.42 9.88
CA LEU A 555 23.43 33.16 10.76
C LEU A 555 22.08 33.41 10.10
N ALA A 556 22.09 33.75 8.81
CA ALA A 556 20.89 33.93 8.00
C ALA A 556 20.07 32.64 7.91
N LEU A 557 20.71 31.51 7.58
CA LEU A 557 20.06 30.20 7.59
C LEU A 557 19.53 29.80 8.97
N GLY A 558 20.25 30.13 10.05
CA GLY A 558 19.78 29.93 11.42
C GLY A 558 18.50 30.73 11.74
N SER A 559 18.41 31.96 11.22
CA SER A 559 17.37 32.94 11.58
C SER A 559 16.17 33.01 10.63
N CYS A 560 16.32 32.49 9.41
CA CYS A 560 15.31 32.58 8.36
C CYS A 560 14.03 31.79 8.67
N SER A 561 12.93 32.21 8.04
CA SER A 561 11.67 31.45 8.03
C SER A 561 11.56 30.56 6.79
N LYS A 562 12.18 30.98 5.67
CA LYS A 562 12.10 30.27 4.39
C LYS A 562 13.45 30.15 3.71
N VAL A 563 13.65 29.00 3.08
CA VAL A 563 14.72 28.74 2.11
C VAL A 563 14.03 28.47 0.77
N ILE A 564 14.31 29.30 -0.22
CA ILE A 564 13.64 29.29 -1.53
C ILE A 564 14.71 29.04 -2.58
N SER A 565 14.62 27.91 -3.28
CA SER A 565 15.66 27.55 -4.24
C SER A 565 15.18 26.76 -5.45
N SER A 566 15.85 26.98 -6.57
CA SER A 566 15.71 26.20 -7.81
C SER A 566 16.36 24.80 -7.71
N HIS A 567 17.14 24.52 -6.65
CA HIS A 567 17.89 23.27 -6.48
C HIS A 567 17.61 22.61 -5.11
N ALA A 568 17.51 21.28 -5.09
CA ALA A 568 17.30 20.48 -3.87
C ALA A 568 18.58 19.72 -3.42
N ASN A 569 19.75 20.21 -3.80
CA ASN A 569 21.03 19.59 -3.47
C ASN A 569 21.36 19.75 -1.98
N ARG A 570 22.31 18.95 -1.47
CA ARG A 570 22.67 18.94 -0.03
C ARG A 570 23.10 20.32 0.48
N TYR A 571 23.77 21.12 -0.35
CA TYR A 571 24.20 22.47 -0.01
C TYR A 571 23.03 23.45 0.19
N VAL A 572 21.82 23.12 -0.28
CA VAL A 572 20.58 23.89 -0.05
C VAL A 572 19.79 23.33 1.13
N THR A 573 19.59 22.01 1.16
CA THR A 573 18.63 21.40 2.09
C THR A 573 19.25 20.94 3.41
N ASN A 574 20.57 20.85 3.51
CA ASN A 574 21.28 20.25 4.66
C ASN A 574 22.69 20.85 4.82
N TYR A 575 22.79 22.18 4.69
CA TYR A 575 24.07 22.89 4.81
C TYR A 575 24.58 22.96 6.25
N LEU A 576 23.69 23.24 7.21
CA LEU A 576 24.01 23.32 8.65
C LEU A 576 24.02 21.95 9.36
N GLY A 577 23.71 20.86 8.65
CA GLY A 577 23.57 19.52 9.20
C GLY A 577 22.12 19.02 9.23
N PRO A 578 21.91 17.75 9.66
CA PRO A 578 20.62 17.07 9.55
C PRO A 578 19.50 17.86 10.23
N LYS A 579 18.30 17.85 9.63
CA LYS A 579 17.12 18.58 10.09
C LYS A 579 17.25 20.11 10.04
N MET A 580 18.14 20.66 9.20
CA MET A 580 18.27 22.11 9.04
C MET A 580 16.95 22.81 8.71
N LEU A 581 16.10 22.16 7.91
CA LEU A 581 14.82 22.70 7.48
C LEU A 581 13.69 22.49 8.52
N ALA A 582 13.94 21.77 9.62
CA ALA A 582 12.91 21.52 10.62
C ALA A 582 12.41 22.82 11.26
N GLY A 583 11.13 23.15 11.03
CA GLY A 583 10.52 24.39 11.49
C GLY A 583 10.72 25.60 10.59
N LYS A 584 11.28 25.39 9.39
CA LYS A 584 11.37 26.39 8.30
C LYS A 584 10.59 25.88 7.10
N HIS A 585 10.20 26.76 6.19
CA HIS A 585 9.63 26.35 4.92
C HIS A 585 10.70 26.24 3.84
N TYR A 586 10.84 25.06 3.25
CA TYR A 586 11.63 24.89 2.04
C TYR A 586 10.72 24.91 0.81
N VAL A 587 11.04 25.82 -0.11
CA VAL A 587 10.34 26.02 -1.38
C VAL A 587 11.25 25.58 -2.50
N PHE A 588 10.84 24.56 -3.22
CA PHE A 588 11.55 24.04 -4.37
C PHE A 588 10.93 24.61 -5.65
N LEU A 589 11.62 25.59 -6.23
CA LEU A 589 11.21 26.27 -7.46
C LEU A 589 11.49 25.45 -8.73
N GLN A 590 12.35 24.44 -8.60
CA GLN A 590 12.94 23.65 -9.67
C GLN A 590 13.80 24.48 -10.65
N HIS A 591 14.79 23.86 -11.27
CA HIS A 591 15.60 24.46 -12.34
C HIS A 591 15.18 23.97 -13.73
N GLY A 592 14.21 23.06 -13.80
CA GLY A 592 13.68 22.47 -15.02
C GLY A 592 12.51 21.54 -14.71
N ILE A 593 11.68 21.27 -15.71
CA ILE A 593 10.49 20.43 -15.54
C ILE A 593 10.89 18.97 -15.27
N THR A 594 10.31 18.41 -14.20
CA THR A 594 10.46 17.01 -13.79
C THR A 594 9.65 16.09 -14.71
N LYS A 595 10.18 15.86 -15.92
CA LYS A 595 9.57 15.02 -16.96
C LYS A 595 9.84 13.52 -16.79
N ASP A 596 10.94 13.18 -16.12
CA ASP A 596 11.43 11.84 -15.83
C ASP A 596 11.29 11.53 -14.33
N ASP A 597 11.24 10.25 -13.96
CA ASP A 597 11.09 9.85 -12.56
C ASP A 597 12.41 10.02 -11.78
N ILE A 598 12.42 11.00 -10.88
CA ILE A 598 13.50 11.30 -9.93
C ILE A 598 13.03 11.14 -8.48
N SER A 599 11.96 10.36 -8.23
CA SER A 599 11.39 10.20 -6.90
C SER A 599 12.41 9.67 -5.90
N SER A 600 13.31 8.77 -6.32
CA SER A 600 14.38 8.23 -5.47
C SER A 600 15.30 9.31 -4.89
N TRP A 601 15.53 10.40 -5.64
CA TRP A 601 16.32 11.53 -5.18
C TRP A 601 15.49 12.57 -4.42
N LEU A 602 14.27 12.89 -4.87
CA LEU A 602 13.45 13.89 -4.20
C LEU A 602 12.86 13.40 -2.87
N ASN A 603 12.45 12.14 -2.79
CA ASN A 603 11.88 11.56 -1.58
C ASN A 603 12.89 11.48 -0.41
N CYS A 604 14.20 11.55 -0.69
CA CYS A 604 15.24 11.58 0.35
C CYS A 604 15.54 13.00 0.87
N LYS A 605 14.93 14.04 0.28
CA LYS A 605 15.09 15.42 0.72
C LYS A 605 14.26 15.72 1.95
N GLU A 606 14.84 16.46 2.87
CA GLU A 606 14.13 16.93 4.07
C GLU A 606 13.09 17.98 3.65
N ASP A 607 11.83 17.72 3.98
CA ASP A 607 10.71 18.67 4.06
C ASP A 607 10.56 19.71 2.93
N ILE A 608 10.30 19.28 1.68
CA ILE A 608 9.74 20.18 0.66
C ILE A 608 8.31 20.56 1.06
N ASN A 609 8.09 21.84 1.36
CA ASN A 609 6.79 22.38 1.78
C ASN A 609 6.00 22.98 0.62
N CYS A 610 6.69 23.47 -0.41
CA CYS A 610 6.11 23.95 -1.65
C CYS A 610 6.97 23.45 -2.83
N PHE A 611 6.37 22.64 -3.69
CA PHE A 611 6.96 22.06 -4.88
C PHE A 611 6.30 22.72 -6.09
N VAL A 612 6.99 23.67 -6.71
CA VAL A 612 6.48 24.44 -7.84
C VAL A 612 6.55 23.61 -9.11
N THR A 613 5.46 23.50 -9.86
CA THR A 613 5.38 22.81 -11.16
C THR A 613 4.91 23.76 -12.25
N ALA A 614 5.28 23.46 -13.50
CA ALA A 614 4.98 24.30 -14.65
C ALA A 614 4.05 23.64 -15.68
N SER A 615 3.81 22.33 -15.57
CA SER A 615 2.91 21.58 -16.47
C SER A 615 1.84 20.80 -15.70
N PRO A 616 0.59 20.70 -16.21
CA PRO A 616 -0.44 19.86 -15.61
C PRO A 616 -0.03 18.38 -15.50
N TYR A 617 0.70 17.88 -16.49
CA TYR A 617 1.19 16.50 -16.49
C TYR A 617 2.27 16.28 -15.43
N GLU A 618 3.17 17.25 -15.25
CA GLU A 618 4.17 17.23 -14.18
C GLU A 618 3.49 17.25 -12.81
N TYR A 619 2.58 18.21 -12.61
CA TYR A 619 1.78 18.35 -11.41
C TYR A 619 1.11 17.02 -11.02
N GLN A 620 0.35 16.43 -11.93
CA GLN A 620 -0.31 15.13 -11.73
C GLN A 620 0.67 14.00 -11.43
N SER A 621 1.76 13.89 -12.21
CA SER A 621 2.76 12.83 -12.02
C SER A 621 3.37 12.83 -10.61
N ILE A 622 3.38 13.99 -9.95
CA ILE A 622 3.91 14.13 -8.59
C ILE A 622 2.84 13.86 -7.55
N TYR A 623 1.64 14.43 -7.57
CA TYR A 623 0.68 14.27 -6.45
C TYR A 623 -0.30 13.10 -6.58
N GLU A 624 -0.50 12.55 -7.77
CA GLU A 624 -1.56 11.58 -8.05
C GLU A 624 -1.35 10.23 -7.34
N ASN A 625 -2.45 9.51 -7.09
CA ASN A 625 -2.41 8.16 -6.53
C ASN A 625 -1.64 7.21 -7.47
N GLY A 626 -0.81 6.36 -6.89
CA GLY A 626 0.05 5.43 -7.63
C GLY A 626 1.42 6.01 -8.00
N SER A 627 1.60 7.33 -7.88
CA SER A 627 2.91 7.98 -8.02
C SER A 627 3.89 7.54 -6.93
N ARG A 628 5.18 7.45 -7.26
CA ARG A 628 6.27 7.12 -6.33
C ARG A 628 6.69 8.31 -5.46
N TYR A 629 6.31 9.54 -5.81
CA TYR A 629 6.63 10.74 -5.04
C TYR A 629 5.86 10.81 -3.72
N TYR A 630 6.48 11.36 -2.67
CA TYR A 630 5.85 11.43 -1.34
C TYR A 630 4.88 12.60 -1.13
N TYR A 631 4.75 13.49 -2.12
CA TYR A 631 4.05 14.77 -1.98
C TYR A 631 2.56 14.65 -2.36
N THR A 632 1.70 15.35 -1.62
CA THR A 632 0.25 15.45 -1.85
C THR A 632 -0.10 16.80 -2.50
N LYS A 633 -1.37 17.06 -2.83
CA LYS A 633 -1.84 18.38 -3.28
C LYS A 633 -1.52 19.51 -2.28
N LYS A 634 -1.22 19.19 -1.01
CA LYS A 634 -0.80 20.18 -0.01
C LYS A 634 0.56 20.79 -0.34
N GLU A 635 1.50 19.98 -0.84
CA GLU A 635 2.88 20.41 -1.09
C GLU A 635 3.11 20.84 -2.53
N VAL A 636 2.39 20.26 -3.50
CA VAL A 636 2.63 20.51 -4.93
C VAL A 636 1.72 21.61 -5.42
N VAL A 637 2.27 22.57 -6.19
CA VAL A 637 1.50 23.68 -6.77
C VAL A 637 1.78 23.80 -8.26
N LEU A 638 0.74 24.12 -9.05
CA LEU A 638 0.87 24.41 -10.48
C LEU A 638 0.83 25.92 -10.66
N THR A 639 1.99 26.56 -10.82
CA THR A 639 2.10 28.03 -10.91
C THR A 639 2.71 28.50 -12.22
N GLY A 640 3.38 27.60 -12.96
CA GLY A 640 4.39 28.00 -13.92
C GLY A 640 5.72 28.32 -13.23
N PHE A 641 6.79 28.42 -13.99
CA PHE A 641 8.10 28.80 -13.46
C PHE A 641 8.28 30.32 -13.48
N PRO A 642 8.78 30.95 -12.40
CA PRO A 642 9.04 32.39 -12.34
C PRO A 642 9.79 32.94 -13.57
N ARG A 643 10.83 32.24 -14.04
CA ARG A 643 11.62 32.68 -15.20
C ARG A 643 10.85 32.72 -16.52
N HIS A 644 9.76 31.94 -16.64
CA HIS A 644 8.94 31.94 -17.85
C HIS A 644 8.25 33.30 -18.10
N ASP A 645 8.04 34.12 -17.07
CA ASP A 645 7.48 35.47 -17.24
C ASP A 645 8.39 36.34 -18.11
N ALA A 646 9.72 36.24 -17.89
CA ALA A 646 10.71 36.95 -18.68
C ALA A 646 10.84 36.35 -20.09
N LEU A 647 10.92 35.02 -20.21
CA LEU A 647 11.06 34.32 -21.50
C LEU A 647 9.88 34.56 -22.45
N VAL A 648 8.65 34.60 -21.93
CA VAL A 648 7.47 34.86 -22.77
C VAL A 648 7.42 36.32 -23.21
N LYS A 649 7.88 37.26 -22.37
CA LYS A 649 7.87 38.70 -22.66
C LYS A 649 8.97 39.11 -23.66
N ASN A 650 10.17 38.54 -23.53
CA ASN A 650 11.37 38.95 -24.26
C ASN A 650 11.73 37.99 -25.40
N ASN A 651 10.86 37.83 -26.40
CA ASN A 651 11.13 36.93 -27.54
C ASN A 651 11.83 37.66 -28.71
N HIS A 652 13.13 37.93 -28.59
CA HIS A 652 13.97 38.41 -29.70
C HIS A 652 14.70 37.23 -30.36
N SER A 653 14.01 36.56 -31.27
CA SER A 653 14.57 35.42 -32.00
C SER A 653 15.57 35.87 -33.07
N GLU A 654 16.85 35.55 -32.88
CA GLU A 654 17.85 35.54 -33.94
C GLU A 654 17.68 34.27 -34.80
N ARG A 655 18.20 34.26 -36.02
CA ARG A 655 18.35 33.02 -36.81
C ARG A 655 19.49 32.17 -36.22
N LEU A 656 19.26 31.59 -35.04
CA LEU A 656 20.26 30.83 -34.27
C LEU A 656 19.76 29.41 -33.97
N ILE A 657 20.57 28.42 -34.31
CA ILE A 657 20.40 27.01 -33.96
C ILE A 657 21.22 26.74 -32.71
N VAL A 658 20.58 26.33 -31.61
CA VAL A 658 21.29 25.96 -30.37
C VAL A 658 21.37 24.44 -30.26
N ILE A 659 22.59 23.92 -30.08
CA ILE A 659 22.85 22.52 -29.81
C ILE A 659 23.18 22.37 -28.33
N MET A 660 22.31 21.67 -27.59
CA MET A 660 22.36 21.60 -26.13
C MET A 660 22.12 20.19 -25.60
N PRO A 661 23.13 19.30 -25.62
CA PRO A 661 23.01 17.97 -25.05
C PRO A 661 23.06 17.94 -23.52
N THR A 662 22.38 16.96 -22.92
CA THR A 662 22.52 16.62 -21.50
C THR A 662 23.71 15.68 -21.24
N TRP A 663 23.88 15.23 -19.99
CA TRP A 663 24.99 14.38 -19.54
C TRP A 663 24.51 12.98 -19.14
N ARG A 664 25.44 12.00 -19.09
CA ARG A 664 25.20 10.65 -18.56
C ARG A 664 26.09 10.43 -17.34
N GLN A 665 25.59 9.69 -16.36
CA GLN A 665 26.36 9.42 -15.15
C GLN A 665 27.54 8.47 -15.42
N THR A 666 27.39 7.58 -16.41
CA THR A 666 28.37 6.58 -16.81
C THR A 666 29.58 7.15 -17.56
N ILE A 667 29.48 8.37 -18.10
CA ILE A 667 30.51 8.94 -18.96
C ILE A 667 31.36 10.03 -18.28
N VAL A 668 30.95 10.50 -17.10
CA VAL A 668 31.66 11.53 -16.34
C VAL A 668 32.31 10.94 -15.09
N GLY A 669 33.42 11.53 -14.61
CA GLY A 669 34.10 11.04 -13.41
C GLY A 669 33.32 11.28 -12.10
N PRO A 670 33.82 10.69 -10.99
CA PRO A 670 33.23 10.84 -9.66
C PRO A 670 33.29 12.29 -9.16
N VAL A 671 32.41 12.63 -8.21
CA VAL A 671 32.36 13.94 -7.55
C VAL A 671 33.57 14.12 -6.63
N ILE A 672 34.18 15.31 -6.65
CA ILE A 672 35.32 15.72 -5.83
C ILE A 672 34.86 16.76 -4.79
N GLY A 673 35.12 16.49 -3.50
CA GLY A 673 34.78 17.42 -2.41
C GLY A 673 33.29 17.46 -2.06
N ASP A 674 32.84 18.54 -1.42
CA ASP A 674 31.45 18.73 -0.95
C ASP A 674 30.54 19.48 -1.96
N GLY A 675 31.07 19.86 -3.13
CA GLY A 675 30.36 20.61 -4.18
C GLY A 675 29.91 19.75 -5.39
N GLU A 676 29.70 20.39 -6.56
CA GLU A 676 29.31 19.69 -7.80
C GLU A 676 30.50 19.34 -8.73
N ALA A 677 31.74 19.65 -8.34
CA ALA A 677 32.92 19.40 -9.16
C ALA A 677 33.17 17.89 -9.36
N ARG A 678 33.62 17.48 -10.55
CA ARG A 678 33.89 16.07 -10.91
C ARG A 678 35.28 15.88 -11.48
N ALA A 679 35.84 14.69 -11.27
CA ALA A 679 37.05 14.26 -11.98
C ALA A 679 36.77 14.08 -13.48
N LEU A 680 37.80 14.26 -14.32
CA LEU A 680 37.71 13.98 -15.74
C LEU A 680 37.81 12.48 -16.01
N ASN A 681 36.99 11.98 -16.93
CA ASN A 681 37.05 10.62 -17.44
C ASN A 681 38.00 10.56 -18.65
N PRO A 682 39.15 9.88 -18.55
CA PRO A 682 40.11 9.81 -19.67
C PRO A 682 39.57 9.03 -20.88
N LEU A 683 38.51 8.24 -20.72
CA LEU A 683 37.90 7.46 -21.81
C LEU A 683 36.66 8.15 -22.41
N PHE A 684 36.39 9.42 -22.08
CA PHE A 684 35.19 10.14 -22.50
C PHE A 684 34.97 10.12 -24.02
N MET A 685 36.02 10.40 -24.83
CA MET A 685 35.92 10.41 -26.30
C MET A 685 35.68 9.03 -26.93
N GLN A 686 35.83 7.94 -26.17
CA GLN A 686 35.54 6.59 -26.65
C GLN A 686 34.04 6.23 -26.52
N THR A 687 33.28 7.01 -25.75
CA THR A 687 31.86 6.81 -25.51
C THR A 687 31.02 7.08 -26.77
N GLU A 688 29.87 6.39 -26.89
CA GLU A 688 28.91 6.66 -27.96
C GLU A 688 28.40 8.11 -27.91
N PHE A 689 28.19 8.64 -26.70
CA PHE A 689 27.80 10.04 -26.50
C PHE A 689 28.75 11.02 -27.17
N ALA A 690 30.04 10.92 -26.87
CA ALA A 690 31.04 11.83 -27.42
C ALA A 690 31.14 11.68 -28.94
N LYS A 691 31.15 10.44 -29.46
CA LYS A 691 31.22 10.15 -30.90
C LYS A 691 30.04 10.74 -31.67
N SER A 692 28.82 10.55 -31.18
CA SER A 692 27.60 11.03 -31.85
C SER A 692 27.54 12.56 -31.90
N TRP A 693 27.82 13.25 -30.79
CA TRP A 693 27.82 14.73 -30.79
C TRP A 693 29.01 15.32 -31.55
N TYR A 694 30.18 14.69 -31.48
CA TYR A 694 31.33 15.07 -32.30
C TYR A 694 30.99 14.99 -33.80
N GLY A 695 30.34 13.90 -34.23
CA GLY A 695 29.86 13.72 -35.61
C GLY A 695 28.92 14.83 -36.06
N VAL A 696 27.91 15.19 -35.25
CA VAL A 696 26.99 16.29 -35.56
C VAL A 696 27.70 17.63 -35.70
N LEU A 697 28.60 17.96 -34.77
CA LEU A 697 29.33 19.24 -34.78
C LEU A 697 30.28 19.37 -35.98
N HIS A 698 30.86 18.26 -36.45
CA HIS A 698 31.81 18.23 -37.57
C HIS A 698 31.16 17.88 -38.92
N SER A 699 29.85 17.65 -38.96
CA SER A 699 29.18 17.24 -40.19
C SER A 699 29.18 18.37 -41.23
N PRO A 700 29.63 18.13 -42.47
CA PRO A 700 29.56 19.13 -43.54
C PRO A 700 28.14 19.63 -43.82
N LEU A 701 27.13 18.82 -43.51
CA LEU A 701 25.71 19.18 -43.67
C LEU A 701 25.27 20.28 -42.71
N LEU A 702 25.81 20.32 -41.49
CA LEU A 702 25.49 21.37 -40.51
C LEU A 702 25.92 22.74 -41.03
N LYS A 703 27.18 22.84 -41.47
CA LYS A 703 27.72 24.07 -42.09
C LYS A 703 26.93 24.48 -43.33
N LYS A 704 26.69 23.52 -44.24
CA LYS A 704 25.92 23.77 -45.47
C LYS A 704 24.53 24.33 -45.18
N TYR A 705 23.78 23.75 -44.24
CA TYR A 705 22.43 24.20 -43.93
C TYR A 705 22.41 25.53 -43.16
N ALA A 706 23.37 25.74 -42.25
CA ALA A 706 23.56 27.02 -41.57
C ALA A 706 23.80 28.16 -42.58
N GLU A 707 24.71 27.97 -43.54
CA GLU A 707 25.01 28.95 -44.59
C GLU A 707 23.84 29.13 -45.57
N GLN A 708 23.24 28.03 -46.04
CA GLN A 708 22.16 28.05 -47.04
C GLN A 708 20.90 28.78 -46.54
N TYR A 709 20.54 28.61 -45.26
CA TYR A 709 19.32 29.22 -44.68
C TYR A 709 19.63 30.46 -43.82
N HIS A 710 20.88 30.90 -43.79
CA HIS A 710 21.38 32.05 -43.02
C HIS A 710 21.12 31.93 -41.51
N PHE A 711 21.41 30.76 -40.94
CA PHE A 711 21.39 30.51 -39.50
C PHE A 711 22.80 30.46 -38.92
N LYS A 712 22.99 31.05 -37.74
CA LYS A 712 24.16 30.82 -36.88
C LYS A 712 23.96 29.52 -36.09
N VAL A 713 25.05 28.96 -35.59
CA VAL A 713 25.02 27.77 -34.72
C VAL A 713 25.72 28.09 -33.41
N ALA A 714 25.10 27.74 -32.28
CA ALA A 714 25.74 27.78 -30.98
C ALA A 714 25.74 26.40 -30.32
N PHE A 715 26.81 26.10 -29.58
CA PHE A 715 26.95 24.87 -28.80
C PHE A 715 27.04 25.20 -27.31
N PHE A 716 26.09 24.67 -26.54
CA PHE A 716 25.97 24.89 -25.10
C PHE A 716 25.61 23.58 -24.37
N PRO A 717 26.57 22.66 -24.19
CA PRO A 717 26.31 21.41 -23.49
C PRO A 717 26.13 21.63 -21.99
N HIS A 718 25.48 20.68 -21.33
CA HIS A 718 25.25 20.69 -19.88
C HIS A 718 26.55 20.92 -19.08
N ALA A 719 26.46 21.59 -17.92
CA ALA A 719 27.59 21.93 -17.05
C ALA A 719 28.59 20.77 -16.80
N ASN A 720 28.08 19.54 -16.57
CA ASN A 720 28.92 18.34 -16.38
C ASN A 720 29.72 17.88 -17.63
N ILE A 721 29.37 18.36 -18.82
CA ILE A 721 30.05 18.07 -20.09
C ILE A 721 31.02 19.21 -20.47
N GLN A 722 30.78 20.44 -20.00
CA GLN A 722 31.65 21.60 -20.27
C GLN A 722 33.15 21.37 -19.93
N PRO A 723 33.54 20.64 -18.87
CA PRO A 723 34.94 20.31 -18.62
C PRO A 723 35.65 19.55 -19.76
N TYR A 724 34.90 18.93 -20.68
CA TYR A 724 35.42 18.20 -21.83
C TYR A 724 35.43 19.04 -23.12
N PHE A 725 35.20 20.36 -23.05
CA PHE A 725 35.12 21.21 -24.25
C PHE A 725 36.33 21.12 -25.18
N SER A 726 37.55 21.09 -24.64
CA SER A 726 38.79 20.99 -25.42
C SER A 726 38.85 19.72 -26.25
N GLU A 727 38.20 18.63 -25.80
CA GLU A 727 38.17 17.35 -26.49
C GLU A 727 37.26 17.36 -27.72
N PHE A 728 36.24 18.24 -27.74
CA PHE A 728 35.31 18.32 -28.86
C PHE A 728 35.89 19.01 -30.10
N ALA A 729 36.96 19.80 -29.99
CA ALA A 729 37.55 20.55 -31.12
C ALA A 729 36.51 21.29 -31.97
N VAL A 730 35.61 22.03 -31.33
CA VAL A 730 34.43 22.65 -31.97
C VAL A 730 34.85 23.59 -33.13
N PRO A 731 34.28 23.45 -34.35
CA PRO A 731 34.60 24.31 -35.49
C PRO A 731 34.32 25.80 -35.26
N ASP A 732 35.17 26.69 -35.81
CA ASP A 732 35.13 28.15 -35.60
C ASP A 732 33.82 28.85 -35.98
N TYR A 733 33.02 28.26 -36.88
CA TYR A 733 31.72 28.82 -37.27
C TYR A 733 30.61 28.58 -36.24
N ILE A 734 30.89 27.79 -35.19
CA ILE A 734 29.97 27.47 -34.12
C ILE A 734 30.34 28.29 -32.87
N GLU A 735 29.41 29.12 -32.40
CA GLU A 735 29.56 29.91 -31.17
C GLU A 735 29.56 28.97 -29.94
N VAL A 736 30.66 28.91 -29.20
CA VAL A 736 30.73 28.15 -27.94
C VAL A 736 30.34 29.03 -26.78
N ILE A 737 29.32 28.61 -26.03
CA ILE A 737 28.81 29.32 -24.86
C ILE A 737 29.12 28.47 -23.62
N THR A 738 29.39 29.10 -22.48
CA THR A 738 29.69 28.40 -21.21
C THR A 738 28.95 29.03 -20.04
N HIS A 739 28.74 28.27 -18.96
CA HIS A 739 28.11 28.80 -17.74
C HIS A 739 28.96 29.87 -17.04
N ALA A 740 30.24 30.03 -17.43
CA ALA A 740 31.15 30.99 -16.81
C ALA A 740 31.02 32.42 -17.37
N HIS A 741 30.48 32.59 -18.58
CA HIS A 741 30.58 33.84 -19.32
C HIS A 741 29.30 34.23 -20.12
N GLY A 742 28.11 33.77 -19.74
CA GLY A 742 26.87 34.13 -20.43
C GLY A 742 25.58 33.75 -19.69
N SER A 743 24.48 34.45 -20.02
CA SER A 743 23.14 34.14 -19.53
C SER A 743 22.50 33.04 -20.38
N ILE A 744 21.98 32.01 -19.71
CA ILE A 744 21.27 30.92 -20.37
C ILE A 744 19.89 31.40 -20.86
N GLN A 745 19.27 32.33 -20.13
CA GLN A 745 18.00 32.94 -20.50
C GLN A 745 18.13 33.75 -21.79
N ASP A 746 19.21 34.53 -21.93
CA ASP A 746 19.51 35.27 -23.16
C ASP A 746 19.69 34.33 -24.36
N LEU A 747 20.40 33.21 -24.18
CA LEU A 747 20.54 32.19 -25.21
C LEU A 747 19.20 31.62 -25.67
N PHE A 748 18.28 31.33 -24.75
CA PHE A 748 16.94 30.86 -25.09
C PHE A 748 16.11 31.92 -25.84
N ASN A 749 16.28 33.20 -25.52
CA ASN A 749 15.61 34.30 -26.24
C ASN A 749 16.16 34.45 -27.66
N ARG A 750 17.49 34.42 -27.82
CA ARG A 750 18.20 34.51 -29.11
C ARG A 750 17.92 33.33 -30.03
N ALA A 751 17.79 32.12 -29.49
CA ALA A 751 17.58 30.91 -30.26
C ALA A 751 16.28 30.92 -31.07
N ALA A 752 16.34 30.51 -32.34
CA ALA A 752 15.16 30.22 -33.16
C ALA A 752 14.72 28.75 -33.01
N MET A 753 15.65 27.84 -32.77
CA MET A 753 15.37 26.42 -32.53
C MET A 753 16.47 25.75 -31.72
N MET A 754 16.18 24.55 -31.22
CA MET A 754 17.12 23.74 -30.45
C MET A 754 17.26 22.31 -31.00
N ILE A 755 18.47 21.77 -30.94
CA ILE A 755 18.77 20.35 -31.04
C ILE A 755 19.26 19.89 -29.66
N THR A 756 18.57 18.94 -29.05
CA THR A 756 18.92 18.37 -27.74
C THR A 756 18.63 16.87 -27.74
N ASP A 757 18.88 16.16 -26.64
CA ASP A 757 18.63 14.73 -26.48
C ASP A 757 17.47 14.46 -25.51
N TYR A 758 17.75 14.43 -24.20
CA TYR A 758 16.82 14.16 -23.11
C TYR A 758 16.74 15.33 -22.13
N SER A 759 17.19 16.52 -22.53
CA SER A 759 17.27 17.67 -21.63
C SER A 759 15.90 18.32 -21.39
N SER A 760 15.63 18.71 -20.14
CA SER A 760 14.44 19.49 -19.78
C SER A 760 14.48 20.93 -20.33
N VAL A 761 15.64 21.41 -20.78
CA VAL A 761 15.78 22.76 -21.41
C VAL A 761 14.96 22.91 -22.70
N ALA A 762 14.53 21.81 -23.32
CA ALA A 762 13.59 21.84 -24.43
C ALA A 762 12.28 22.57 -24.07
N PHE A 763 11.88 22.55 -22.80
CA PHE A 763 10.67 23.21 -22.31
C PHE A 763 10.81 24.75 -22.31
N GLU A 764 12.02 25.27 -22.12
CA GLU A 764 12.32 26.72 -22.14
C GLU A 764 12.18 27.32 -23.55
N LEU A 765 12.47 26.53 -24.58
CA LEU A 765 12.20 26.91 -25.97
C LEU A 765 10.71 26.74 -26.32
N ALA A 766 10.12 25.63 -25.86
CA ALA A 766 8.73 25.32 -26.14
C ALA A 766 7.78 26.39 -25.57
N VAL A 767 8.02 26.92 -24.36
CA VAL A 767 7.21 27.99 -23.76
C VAL A 767 7.25 29.29 -24.57
N GLN A 768 8.19 29.44 -25.50
CA GLN A 768 8.30 30.57 -26.44
C GLN A 768 7.73 30.25 -27.84
N ASN A 769 7.05 29.11 -28.03
CA ASN A 769 6.61 28.58 -29.34
C ASN A 769 7.75 28.30 -30.33
N LYS A 770 8.91 27.82 -29.85
CA LYS A 770 10.05 27.48 -30.70
C LYS A 770 10.21 25.96 -30.84
N PRO A 771 10.60 25.43 -32.01
CA PRO A 771 10.68 24.00 -32.25
C PRO A 771 11.97 23.38 -31.68
N VAL A 772 11.89 22.09 -31.37
CA VAL A 772 13.01 21.29 -30.87
C VAL A 772 13.19 20.04 -31.72
N ILE A 773 14.42 19.60 -31.95
CA ILE A 773 14.72 18.27 -32.47
C ILE A 773 15.40 17.45 -31.37
N TYR A 774 14.87 16.26 -31.09
CA TYR A 774 15.45 15.34 -30.11
C TYR A 774 16.35 14.31 -30.80
N TYR A 775 17.65 14.37 -30.58
CA TYR A 775 18.63 13.40 -31.07
C TYR A 775 18.96 12.37 -29.97
N GLN A 776 18.34 11.19 -30.07
CA GLN A 776 18.26 10.18 -29.02
C GLN A 776 18.87 8.85 -29.48
N PHE A 777 20.18 8.85 -29.78
CA PHE A 777 20.91 7.68 -30.27
C PHE A 777 21.09 6.58 -29.21
N ASP A 778 21.17 6.94 -27.92
CA ASP A 778 21.51 6.05 -26.80
C ASP A 778 20.36 5.80 -25.81
N ALA A 779 19.10 5.75 -26.30
CA ALA A 779 17.92 5.67 -25.42
C ALA A 779 17.92 4.47 -24.46
N LYS A 780 18.42 3.31 -24.92
CA LYS A 780 18.51 2.10 -24.10
C LYS A 780 19.45 2.30 -22.91
N ASP A 781 20.58 2.96 -23.13
CA ASP A 781 21.59 3.20 -22.10
C ASP A 781 21.16 4.33 -21.16
N CYS A 782 20.54 5.39 -21.68
CA CYS A 782 20.06 6.51 -20.86
C CYS A 782 18.99 6.08 -19.85
N PHE A 783 18.09 5.16 -20.22
CA PHE A 783 17.03 4.66 -19.34
C PHE A 783 17.34 3.30 -18.70
N SER A 784 18.59 2.83 -18.79
CA SER A 784 19.06 1.57 -18.21
C SER A 784 19.12 1.56 -16.67
N GLY A 785 18.83 2.68 -16.01
CA GLY A 785 18.97 2.86 -14.56
C GLY A 785 20.38 3.20 -14.08
N ALA A 786 21.36 3.29 -15.00
CA ALA A 786 22.71 3.75 -14.71
C ALA A 786 22.81 5.28 -14.58
N HIS A 787 21.78 6.01 -15.02
CA HIS A 787 21.66 7.46 -14.88
C HIS A 787 20.77 7.84 -13.69
N ILE A 788 20.78 9.12 -13.30
CA ILE A 788 20.14 9.62 -12.07
C ILE A 788 18.59 9.60 -12.11
N TYR A 789 17.99 9.43 -13.28
CA TYR A 789 16.54 9.38 -13.47
C TYR A 789 16.13 8.13 -14.26
N SER A 790 14.92 7.65 -14.02
CA SER A 790 14.27 6.61 -14.82
C SER A 790 13.16 7.22 -15.69
N LYS A 791 12.67 6.47 -16.68
CA LYS A 791 11.58 6.94 -17.57
C LYS A 791 10.38 7.40 -16.74
N GLY A 792 9.97 8.67 -16.91
CA GLY A 792 8.78 9.23 -16.26
C GLY A 792 7.54 9.23 -17.15
N TYR A 793 6.63 10.18 -16.92
CA TYR A 793 5.39 10.33 -17.70
C TYR A 793 5.62 10.86 -19.12
N PHE A 794 6.74 11.54 -19.37
CA PHE A 794 6.96 12.27 -20.61
C PHE A 794 7.50 11.36 -21.72
N ASP A 795 6.63 10.96 -22.65
CA ASP A 795 7.05 10.34 -23.90
C ASP A 795 7.42 11.41 -24.96
N TYR A 796 8.67 11.41 -25.42
CA TYR A 796 9.16 12.41 -26.38
C TYR A 796 8.48 12.34 -27.75
N ARG A 797 7.97 11.17 -28.17
CA ARG A 797 7.30 11.01 -29.47
C ARG A 797 5.85 11.50 -29.38
N GLU A 798 5.18 11.24 -28.26
CA GLU A 798 3.79 11.62 -28.03
C GLU A 798 3.62 13.05 -27.53
N HIS A 799 4.46 13.47 -26.58
CA HIS A 799 4.37 14.76 -25.87
C HIS A 799 5.41 15.79 -26.34
N GLY A 800 6.53 15.35 -26.95
CA GLY A 800 7.64 16.22 -27.31
C GLY A 800 7.31 17.35 -28.30
N PHE A 801 8.16 18.39 -28.27
CA PHE A 801 8.01 19.65 -29.02
C PHE A 801 8.64 19.62 -30.42
N GLY A 802 8.88 18.43 -30.96
CA GLY A 802 9.29 18.21 -32.33
C GLY A 802 9.74 16.76 -32.56
N PRO A 803 10.43 16.47 -33.68
CA PRO A 803 10.75 15.11 -34.06
C PRO A 803 11.81 14.48 -33.16
N VAL A 804 11.66 13.18 -32.91
CA VAL A 804 12.65 12.34 -32.23
C VAL A 804 13.36 11.49 -33.28
N VAL A 805 14.69 11.59 -33.32
CA VAL A 805 15.56 10.94 -34.30
C VAL A 805 16.68 10.20 -33.60
N GLU A 806 17.07 9.03 -34.12
CA GLU A 806 18.09 8.17 -33.51
C GLU A 806 19.39 8.11 -34.33
N THR A 807 19.38 8.63 -35.56
CA THR A 807 20.55 8.61 -36.47
C THR A 807 20.87 10.01 -36.97
N GLU A 808 22.17 10.26 -37.22
CA GLU A 808 22.65 11.53 -37.76
C GLU A 808 21.97 11.88 -39.10
N LYS A 809 21.78 10.89 -39.98
CA LYS A 809 21.10 11.08 -41.26
C LYS A 809 19.65 11.56 -41.08
N ALA A 810 18.92 11.00 -40.12
CA ALA A 810 17.56 11.43 -39.81
C ALA A 810 17.54 12.83 -39.20
N LEU A 811 18.51 13.14 -38.32
CA LEU A 811 18.67 14.48 -37.74
C LEU A 811 18.84 15.55 -38.81
N PHE A 812 19.75 15.38 -39.76
CA PHE A 812 19.96 16.38 -40.81
C PHE A 812 18.78 16.48 -41.80
N LYS A 813 18.04 15.39 -42.02
CA LYS A 813 16.79 15.42 -42.80
C LYS A 813 15.73 16.30 -42.13
N GLU A 814 15.52 16.10 -40.83
CA GLU A 814 14.55 16.89 -40.06
C GLU A 814 15.02 18.35 -39.90
N LEU A 815 16.31 18.57 -39.63
CA LEU A 815 16.90 19.91 -39.56
C LEU A 815 16.66 20.71 -40.84
N ASN A 816 16.93 20.10 -42.01
CA ASN A 816 16.65 20.74 -43.30
C ASN A 816 15.16 21.11 -43.46
N THR A 817 14.24 20.25 -43.01
CA THR A 817 12.80 20.52 -43.06
C THR A 817 12.42 21.70 -42.16
N VAL A 818 12.92 21.74 -40.93
CA VAL A 818 12.65 22.81 -39.97
C VAL A 818 13.22 24.14 -40.44
N LEU A 819 14.46 24.16 -40.94
CA LEU A 819 15.12 25.37 -41.42
C LEU A 819 14.48 25.94 -42.69
N LYS A 820 14.03 25.08 -43.63
CA LYS A 820 13.23 25.51 -44.79
C LYS A 820 11.96 26.25 -44.41
N ASN A 821 11.34 25.86 -43.30
CA ASN A 821 10.15 26.50 -42.75
C ASN A 821 10.49 27.67 -41.80
N ASN A 822 11.70 28.24 -41.88
CA ASN A 822 12.20 29.30 -40.99
C ASN A 822 12.04 28.97 -39.49
N ALA A 823 12.21 27.70 -39.10
CA ALA A 823 12.07 27.25 -37.72
C ALA A 823 10.69 27.56 -37.08
N VAL A 824 9.62 27.60 -37.89
CA VAL A 824 8.25 27.73 -37.38
C VAL A 824 7.70 26.34 -37.01
N PRO A 825 7.19 26.12 -35.78
CA PRO A 825 6.59 24.85 -35.39
C PRO A 825 5.32 24.54 -36.18
N SER A 826 5.04 23.26 -36.40
CA SER A 826 3.77 22.83 -37.00
C SER A 826 2.58 23.03 -36.04
N ALA A 827 1.36 23.11 -36.58
CA ALA A 827 0.14 23.23 -35.77
C ALA A 827 0.00 22.10 -34.72
N LYS A 828 0.45 20.89 -35.05
CA LYS A 828 0.49 19.76 -34.12
C LYS A 828 1.40 20.04 -32.92
N ILE A 829 2.58 20.61 -33.15
CA ILE A 829 3.54 20.97 -32.09
C ILE A 829 3.01 22.13 -31.25
N LEU A 830 2.45 23.17 -31.87
CA LEU A 830 1.84 24.29 -31.14
C LEU A 830 0.73 23.84 -30.20
N LYS A 831 -0.11 22.88 -30.63
CA LYS A 831 -1.13 22.26 -29.77
C LYS A 831 -0.53 21.54 -28.56
N ARG A 832 0.56 20.77 -28.76
CA ARG A 832 1.27 20.11 -27.64
C ARG A 832 1.86 21.12 -26.67
N ILE A 833 2.45 22.20 -27.18
CA ILE A 833 2.99 23.31 -26.37
C ILE A 833 1.87 23.94 -25.52
N SER A 834 0.73 24.29 -26.13
CA SER A 834 -0.37 24.93 -25.40
C SER A 834 -0.98 24.02 -24.31
N GLN A 835 -1.02 22.70 -24.55
CA GLN A 835 -1.47 21.72 -23.55
C GLN A 835 -0.46 21.55 -22.42
N THR A 836 0.83 21.71 -22.70
CA THR A 836 1.90 21.57 -21.69
C THR A 836 1.97 22.78 -20.77
N PHE A 837 1.80 23.99 -21.29
CA PHE A 837 1.95 25.25 -20.56
C PHE A 837 0.62 26.01 -20.51
N PRO A 838 -0.23 25.75 -19.49
CA PRO A 838 -1.50 26.47 -19.32
C PRO A 838 -1.29 27.94 -18.97
N TYR A 839 -0.12 28.29 -18.39
CA TYR A 839 0.20 29.63 -17.92
C TYR A 839 1.35 30.24 -18.71
N ARG A 840 1.00 31.19 -19.59
CA ARG A 840 1.92 32.00 -20.40
C ARG A 840 1.49 33.47 -20.41
N ASP A 841 0.88 33.89 -19.31
CA ASP A 841 0.23 35.19 -19.10
C ASP A 841 1.14 36.21 -18.39
N GLY A 842 2.39 35.84 -18.07
CA GLY A 842 3.35 36.68 -17.37
C GLY A 842 3.11 36.84 -15.86
N GLN A 843 2.30 35.97 -15.25
CA GLN A 843 1.92 36.02 -13.83
C GLN A 843 2.44 34.81 -13.02
N ASN A 844 3.48 34.13 -13.49
CA ASN A 844 4.02 32.95 -12.81
C ASN A 844 4.70 33.31 -11.49
N CYS A 845 5.43 34.44 -11.43
CA CYS A 845 6.03 34.94 -10.19
C CYS A 845 4.98 35.26 -9.12
N GLU A 846 3.87 35.88 -9.53
CA GLU A 846 2.76 36.21 -8.63
C GLU A 846 2.14 34.94 -8.03
N ARG A 847 1.74 33.98 -8.86
CA ARG A 847 1.20 32.69 -8.39
C ARG A 847 2.16 31.97 -7.47
N THR A 848 3.45 31.99 -7.81
CA THR A 848 4.50 31.37 -6.97
C THR A 848 4.62 32.08 -5.61
N TYR A 849 4.62 33.42 -5.59
CA TYR A 849 4.62 34.18 -4.34
C TYR A 849 3.38 33.86 -3.48
N GLN A 850 2.19 33.83 -4.07
CA GLN A 850 0.96 33.50 -3.34
C GLN A 850 1.01 32.09 -2.74
N ALA A 851 1.54 31.11 -3.48
CA ALA A 851 1.75 29.76 -2.96
C ALA A 851 2.70 29.76 -1.76
N ILE A 852 3.81 30.51 -1.81
CA ILE A 852 4.77 30.63 -0.70
C ILE A 852 4.16 31.33 0.52
N ALA A 853 3.43 32.43 0.30
CA ALA A 853 2.75 33.17 1.36
C ALA A 853 1.66 32.31 2.05
N SER A 854 0.96 31.47 1.27
CA SER A 854 -0.07 30.57 1.79
C SER A 854 0.48 29.54 2.80
N LEU A 855 1.79 29.26 2.79
CA LEU A 855 2.40 28.31 3.73
C LEU A 855 2.20 28.75 5.17
N ASP A 856 2.31 30.05 5.44
CA ASP A 856 2.20 30.62 6.78
C ASP A 856 0.74 30.79 7.24
N ALA A 857 -0.21 30.69 6.32
CA ALA A 857 -1.63 30.88 6.58
C ALA A 857 -2.27 29.62 7.21
N PRO A 858 -3.27 29.80 8.10
CA PRO A 858 -4.06 28.69 8.62
C PRO A 858 -4.81 27.99 7.49
N LEU A 859 -5.24 26.76 7.77
CA LEU A 859 -6.14 26.07 6.85
C LEU A 859 -7.47 26.84 6.79
N PRO A 860 -8.05 27.11 5.61
CA PRO A 860 -9.34 27.77 5.52
C PRO A 860 -10.42 27.02 6.31
N ASP A 861 -11.28 27.77 7.00
CA ASP A 861 -12.40 27.19 7.74
C ASP A 861 -13.31 26.39 6.80
N GLY A 862 -13.62 25.15 7.18
CA GLY A 862 -14.44 24.25 6.37
C GLY A 862 -13.76 23.68 5.12
N PHE A 863 -12.43 23.80 4.99
CA PHE A 863 -11.69 23.20 3.87
C PHE A 863 -11.96 21.70 3.76
N ALA A 864 -12.37 21.26 2.56
CA ALA A 864 -12.64 19.86 2.24
C ALA A 864 -12.42 19.59 0.74
N ASP A 865 -11.84 18.43 0.43
CA ASP A 865 -11.67 17.94 -0.95
C ASP A 865 -12.78 16.90 -1.23
N ALA A 866 -13.61 17.18 -2.23
CA ALA A 866 -14.78 16.38 -2.56
C ALA A 866 -14.42 14.93 -2.95
N ASP A 867 -13.32 14.73 -3.69
CA ASP A 867 -12.85 13.40 -4.09
C ASP A 867 -12.47 12.56 -2.86
N ILE A 868 -11.80 13.18 -1.89
CA ILE A 868 -11.41 12.51 -0.64
C ILE A 868 -12.64 12.13 0.18
N TYR A 869 -13.60 13.06 0.33
CA TYR A 869 -14.85 12.78 1.05
C TYR A 869 -15.64 11.65 0.40
N GLN A 870 -15.77 11.68 -0.93
CA GLN A 870 -16.40 10.62 -1.70
C GLN A 870 -15.69 9.27 -1.49
N GLN A 871 -14.36 9.25 -1.56
CA GLN A 871 -13.55 8.06 -1.31
C GLN A 871 -13.78 7.49 0.10
N TYR A 872 -13.75 8.33 1.12
CA TYR A 872 -13.93 7.92 2.53
C TYR A 872 -15.35 7.44 2.83
N ALA A 873 -16.37 8.01 2.19
CA ALA A 873 -17.73 7.52 2.29
C ALA A 873 -17.89 6.15 1.60
N ARG A 874 -17.30 5.98 0.41
CA ARG A 874 -17.24 4.67 -0.29
C ARG A 874 -16.50 3.61 0.52
N GLN A 875 -15.36 3.93 1.14
CA GLN A 875 -14.65 2.99 2.02
C GLN A 875 -15.55 2.47 3.16
N ALA A 876 -16.31 3.36 3.80
CA ALA A 876 -17.25 2.97 4.86
C ALA A 876 -18.38 2.07 4.32
N ALA A 877 -18.92 2.37 3.14
CA ALA A 877 -19.92 1.55 2.47
C ALA A 877 -19.37 0.16 2.08
N SER A 878 -18.18 0.08 1.47
CA SER A 878 -17.51 -1.17 1.12
C SER A 878 -17.20 -2.03 2.35
N ALA A 879 -16.85 -1.39 3.48
CA ALA A 879 -16.67 -2.07 4.76
C ALA A 879 -17.99 -2.39 5.50
N ARG A 880 -19.14 -2.14 4.86
CA ARG A 880 -20.50 -2.34 5.40
C ARG A 880 -20.76 -1.62 6.73
N ARG A 881 -20.05 -0.51 6.98
CA ARG A 881 -20.27 0.37 8.14
C ARG A 881 -21.29 1.45 7.77
N TRP A 882 -22.53 1.04 7.53
CA TRP A 882 -23.56 1.89 6.91
C TRP A 882 -23.86 3.18 7.71
N ALA A 883 -23.87 3.13 9.03
CA ALA A 883 -24.07 4.32 9.86
C ALA A 883 -22.91 5.33 9.73
N LEU A 884 -21.67 4.85 9.55
CA LEU A 884 -20.52 5.71 9.27
C LEU A 884 -20.59 6.25 7.84
N ALA A 885 -20.97 5.41 6.87
CA ALA A 885 -21.17 5.81 5.48
C ALA A 885 -22.24 6.89 5.34
N GLU A 886 -23.37 6.77 6.05
CA GLU A 886 -24.43 7.79 6.11
C GLU A 886 -23.86 9.14 6.57
N LYS A 887 -23.12 9.18 7.70
CA LYS A 887 -22.51 10.42 8.22
C LYS A 887 -21.53 11.04 7.23
N ARG A 888 -20.69 10.22 6.58
CA ARG A 888 -19.68 10.70 5.61
C ARG A 888 -20.33 11.21 4.33
N TRP A 889 -21.35 10.55 3.81
CA TRP A 889 -22.11 11.04 2.66
C TRP A 889 -22.88 12.32 2.97
N GLN A 890 -23.45 12.45 4.18
CA GLN A 890 -24.04 13.71 4.63
C GLN A 890 -23.01 14.84 4.64
N ALA A 891 -21.81 14.60 5.17
CA ALA A 891 -20.73 15.59 5.17
C ALA A 891 -20.23 15.93 3.75
N TYR A 892 -20.20 14.96 2.84
CA TYR A 892 -19.89 15.20 1.41
C TYR A 892 -20.94 16.12 0.75
N LEU A 893 -22.23 15.90 1.03
CA LEU A 893 -23.32 16.70 0.46
C LEU A 893 -23.43 18.12 1.03
N THR A 894 -22.67 18.47 2.08
CA THR A 894 -22.54 19.86 2.54
C THR A 894 -21.51 20.67 1.75
N LEU A 895 -20.73 20.01 0.88
CA LEU A 895 -19.71 20.67 0.07
C LEU A 895 -20.34 21.38 -1.13
N THR A 896 -19.57 22.27 -1.77
CA THR A 896 -19.94 22.84 -3.06
C THR A 896 -19.64 21.80 -4.15
N LEU A 897 -20.70 21.20 -4.71
CA LEU A 897 -20.64 20.11 -5.67
C LEU A 897 -21.24 20.50 -7.02
N THR A 898 -20.75 19.90 -8.10
CA THR A 898 -21.42 19.92 -9.40
C THR A 898 -22.70 19.06 -9.37
N PRO A 899 -23.64 19.22 -10.31
CA PRO A 899 -24.86 18.42 -10.35
C PRO A 899 -24.62 16.90 -10.41
N ASP A 900 -23.58 16.48 -11.14
CA ASP A 900 -23.14 15.08 -11.25
C ASP A 900 -22.57 14.56 -9.91
N GLU A 901 -21.69 15.32 -9.27
CA GLU A 901 -21.14 14.99 -7.96
C GLU A 901 -22.22 14.91 -6.86
N ASP A 902 -23.19 15.84 -6.88
CA ASP A 902 -24.35 15.84 -5.97
C ASP A 902 -25.23 14.60 -6.21
N ALA A 903 -25.46 14.22 -7.47
CA ALA A 903 -26.21 13.01 -7.82
C ALA A 903 -25.53 11.74 -7.29
N HIS A 904 -24.21 11.62 -7.47
CA HIS A 904 -23.44 10.50 -6.92
C HIS A 904 -23.45 10.48 -5.38
N GLY A 905 -23.38 11.65 -4.73
CA GLY A 905 -23.50 11.77 -3.28
C GLY A 905 -24.87 11.35 -2.75
N CYS A 906 -25.94 11.80 -3.43
CA CYS A 906 -27.31 11.45 -3.11
C CYS A 906 -27.57 9.95 -3.30
N ALA A 907 -27.05 9.35 -4.38
CA ALA A 907 -27.09 7.90 -4.61
C ALA A 907 -26.38 7.11 -3.50
N GLY A 908 -25.16 7.53 -3.12
CA GLY A 908 -24.39 6.92 -2.04
C GLY A 908 -25.09 7.02 -0.67
N LEU A 909 -25.66 8.18 -0.35
CA LEU A 909 -26.45 8.39 0.87
C LEU A 909 -27.72 7.53 0.87
N ALA A 910 -28.45 7.50 -0.25
CA ALA A 910 -29.65 6.68 -0.41
C ALA A 910 -29.33 5.19 -0.25
N GLU A 911 -28.18 4.71 -0.76
CA GLU A 911 -27.73 3.36 -0.52
C GLU A 911 -27.46 3.10 0.98
N ALA A 912 -26.71 3.97 1.64
CA ALA A 912 -26.39 3.83 3.06
C ALA A 912 -27.64 3.81 3.95
N LEU A 913 -28.63 4.67 3.65
CA LEU A 913 -29.93 4.71 4.33
C LEU A 913 -30.76 3.45 4.07
N ARG A 914 -30.87 3.04 2.80
CA ARG A 914 -31.60 1.84 2.40
C ARG A 914 -31.03 0.58 3.03
N LYS A 915 -29.70 0.46 3.12
CA LYS A 915 -29.02 -0.67 3.78
C LYS A 915 -29.23 -0.71 5.30
N GLN A 916 -29.65 0.39 5.90
CA GLN A 916 -30.08 0.48 7.30
C GLN A 916 -31.61 0.35 7.47
N GLY A 917 -32.37 0.09 6.40
CA GLY A 917 -33.83 -0.01 6.43
C GLY A 917 -34.57 1.34 6.40
N LYS A 918 -33.86 2.47 6.23
CA LYS A 918 -34.45 3.82 6.18
C LYS A 918 -34.90 4.18 4.75
N THR A 919 -35.84 3.41 4.17
CA THR A 919 -36.23 3.55 2.75
C THR A 919 -36.93 4.88 2.43
N VAL A 920 -37.77 5.39 3.35
CA VAL A 920 -38.43 6.69 3.20
C VAL A 920 -37.40 7.83 3.13
N ALA A 921 -36.41 7.83 4.02
CA ALA A 921 -35.33 8.82 3.99
C ALA A 921 -34.48 8.70 2.71
N ALA A 922 -34.20 7.47 2.26
CA ALA A 922 -33.49 7.25 1.01
C ALA A 922 -34.26 7.81 -0.21
N ARG A 923 -35.60 7.66 -0.22
CA ARG A 923 -36.47 8.23 -1.26
C ARG A 923 -36.44 9.76 -1.24
N GLN A 924 -36.56 10.36 -0.05
CA GLN A 924 -36.53 11.82 0.14
C GLN A 924 -35.21 12.45 -0.32
N VAL A 925 -34.07 11.79 -0.11
CA VAL A 925 -32.76 12.26 -0.60
C VAL A 925 -32.75 12.35 -2.13
N ILE A 926 -33.27 11.31 -2.81
CA ILE A 926 -33.36 11.28 -4.28
C ILE A 926 -34.35 12.34 -4.77
N ASP A 927 -35.54 12.43 -4.18
CA ASP A 927 -36.55 13.44 -4.55
C ASP A 927 -36.02 14.87 -4.36
N GLY A 928 -35.23 15.09 -3.31
CA GLY A 928 -34.59 16.38 -3.04
C GLY A 928 -33.62 16.81 -4.15
N TRP A 929 -32.90 15.88 -4.78
CA TRP A 929 -32.05 16.18 -5.93
C TRP A 929 -32.88 16.58 -7.14
N TYR A 930 -33.94 15.82 -7.47
CA TYR A 930 -34.84 16.16 -8.58
C TYR A 930 -35.57 17.49 -8.35
N ALA A 931 -35.88 17.85 -7.09
CA ALA A 931 -36.45 19.15 -6.77
C ALA A 931 -35.46 20.30 -7.04
N ARG A 932 -34.15 20.08 -6.84
CA ARG A 932 -33.10 21.05 -7.18
C ARG A 932 -32.82 21.11 -8.69
N TYR A 933 -32.94 19.98 -9.40
CA TYR A 933 -32.64 19.84 -10.82
C TYR A 933 -33.80 19.22 -11.63
N PRO A 934 -34.97 19.88 -11.73
CA PRO A 934 -36.21 19.28 -12.23
C PRO A 934 -36.22 18.89 -13.71
N GLN A 935 -35.23 19.30 -14.50
CA GLN A 935 -35.11 18.95 -15.93
C GLN A 935 -33.95 17.99 -16.25
N GLN A 936 -33.26 17.49 -15.22
CA GLN A 936 -32.14 16.57 -15.42
C GLN A 936 -32.52 15.17 -14.94
N SER A 937 -32.12 14.14 -15.70
CA SER A 937 -32.09 12.76 -15.23
C SER A 937 -30.65 12.35 -14.99
N HIS A 938 -30.44 11.43 -14.06
CA HIS A 938 -29.10 10.94 -13.75
C HIS A 938 -29.13 9.43 -13.50
N TYR A 939 -28.34 8.70 -14.27
CA TYR A 939 -28.24 7.24 -14.23
C TYR A 939 -28.12 6.69 -12.80
N ALA A 940 -27.18 7.21 -12.00
CA ALA A 940 -26.95 6.72 -10.64
C ALA A 940 -28.19 6.88 -9.72
N LEU A 941 -29.02 7.91 -9.94
CA LEU A 941 -30.22 8.16 -9.14
C LEU A 941 -31.39 7.29 -9.60
N SER A 942 -31.56 7.07 -10.91
CA SER A 942 -32.57 6.14 -11.43
C SER A 942 -32.30 4.71 -10.95
N VAL A 943 -31.03 4.26 -10.95
CA VAL A 943 -30.61 2.98 -10.34
C VAL A 943 -30.91 2.95 -8.85
N SER A 944 -30.55 4.01 -8.12
CA SER A 944 -30.80 4.11 -6.67
C SER A 944 -32.29 4.07 -6.35
N ARG A 945 -33.12 4.72 -7.16
CA ARG A 945 -34.57 4.74 -7.04
C ARG A 945 -35.16 3.35 -7.28
N ALA A 946 -34.74 2.68 -8.34
CA ALA A 946 -35.14 1.29 -8.61
C ALA A 946 -34.83 0.37 -7.42
N LEU A 947 -33.65 0.52 -6.80
CA LEU A 947 -33.25 -0.26 -5.63
C LEU A 947 -34.06 0.06 -4.36
N VAL A 948 -34.48 1.31 -4.18
CA VAL A 948 -35.40 1.70 -3.09
C VAL A 948 -36.79 1.09 -3.31
N GLU A 949 -37.34 1.18 -4.52
CA GLU A 949 -38.64 0.57 -4.86
C GLU A 949 -38.62 -0.96 -4.72
N MET A 950 -37.50 -1.61 -5.08
CA MET A 950 -37.30 -3.05 -4.84
C MET A 950 -37.30 -3.40 -3.34
N ALA A 951 -36.75 -2.53 -2.49
CA ALA A 951 -36.73 -2.76 -1.05
C ALA A 951 -38.14 -2.69 -0.44
N GLU A 952 -39.02 -1.86 -0.99
CA GLU A 952 -40.42 -1.71 -0.60
C GLU A 952 -41.37 -2.65 -1.35
N HIS A 953 -40.86 -3.57 -2.18
CA HIS A 953 -41.66 -4.51 -2.98
C HIS A 953 -42.55 -3.85 -4.06
N HIS A 954 -42.26 -2.62 -4.46
CA HIS A 954 -42.92 -1.91 -5.57
C HIS A 954 -42.31 -2.31 -6.93
N TRP A 955 -42.51 -3.58 -7.31
CA TRP A 955 -41.80 -4.19 -8.44
C TRP A 955 -42.08 -3.53 -9.79
N GLN A 956 -43.29 -3.02 -10.03
CA GLN A 956 -43.64 -2.35 -11.29
C GLN A 956 -42.92 -1.00 -11.43
N GLN A 957 -42.88 -0.22 -10.35
CA GLN A 957 -42.15 1.04 -10.30
C GLN A 957 -40.65 0.80 -10.43
N ALA A 958 -40.11 -0.25 -9.80
CA ALA A 958 -38.71 -0.63 -9.97
C ALA A 958 -38.37 -0.95 -11.44
N VAL A 959 -39.25 -1.67 -12.17
CA VAL A 959 -39.08 -1.94 -13.62
C VAL A 959 -39.00 -0.64 -14.41
N PHE A 960 -39.86 0.35 -14.12
CA PHE A 960 -39.84 1.65 -14.78
C PHE A 960 -38.50 2.38 -14.58
N TYR A 961 -37.98 2.45 -13.35
CA TYR A 961 -36.72 3.15 -13.09
C TYR A 961 -35.49 2.41 -13.64
N TRP A 962 -35.53 1.07 -13.75
CA TRP A 962 -34.51 0.32 -14.50
C TRP A 962 -34.55 0.61 -16.01
N GLN A 963 -35.75 0.86 -16.57
CA GLN A 963 -35.90 1.30 -17.96
C GLN A 963 -35.37 2.72 -18.15
N GLU A 964 -35.65 3.63 -17.20
CA GLU A 964 -35.13 5.00 -17.22
C GLU A 964 -33.60 5.04 -17.13
N ALA A 965 -32.98 4.11 -16.39
CA ALA A 965 -31.53 3.96 -16.29
C ALA A 965 -30.87 3.28 -17.50
N ASP A 966 -31.63 2.89 -18.53
CA ASP A 966 -31.17 2.10 -19.69
C ASP A 966 -30.54 0.73 -19.31
N GLU A 967 -30.98 0.14 -18.19
CA GLU A 967 -30.45 -1.09 -17.60
C GLU A 967 -31.35 -2.31 -17.85
N THR A 968 -31.88 -2.41 -19.08
CA THR A 968 -32.91 -3.39 -19.48
C THR A 968 -32.36 -4.67 -20.11
N THR A 969 -31.23 -5.17 -19.60
CA THR A 969 -30.49 -6.29 -20.19
C THR A 969 -30.77 -7.62 -19.48
N VAL A 970 -30.43 -8.74 -20.14
CA VAL A 970 -30.46 -10.09 -19.50
C VAL A 970 -29.36 -10.28 -18.46
N GLU A 971 -28.34 -9.42 -18.48
CA GLU A 971 -27.21 -9.44 -17.54
C GLU A 971 -27.58 -8.77 -16.22
N ASN A 972 -28.52 -7.83 -16.24
CA ASN A 972 -29.03 -7.20 -15.03
C ASN A 972 -29.99 -8.15 -14.27
N ALA A 973 -29.41 -8.93 -13.36
CA ALA A 973 -30.12 -9.89 -12.50
C ALA A 973 -31.25 -9.23 -11.69
N ARG A 974 -31.06 -7.98 -11.22
CA ARG A 974 -32.04 -7.25 -10.41
C ARG A 974 -33.25 -6.82 -11.23
N TYR A 975 -33.03 -6.35 -12.45
CA TYR A 975 -34.09 -6.06 -13.41
C TYR A 975 -34.89 -7.31 -13.77
N CYS A 976 -34.20 -8.41 -14.13
CA CYS A 976 -34.84 -9.70 -14.43
C CYS A 976 -35.68 -10.22 -13.25
N TYR A 977 -35.18 -10.03 -12.03
CA TYR A 977 -35.92 -10.37 -10.81
C TYR A 977 -37.16 -9.49 -10.63
N CYS A 978 -37.08 -8.19 -10.92
CA CYS A 978 -38.25 -7.29 -10.90
C CYS A 978 -39.31 -7.75 -11.90
N LEU A 979 -38.93 -8.10 -13.13
CA LEU A 979 -39.85 -8.61 -14.16
C LEU A 979 -40.58 -9.89 -13.70
N TYR A 980 -39.87 -10.80 -13.04
CA TYR A 980 -40.46 -11.98 -12.41
C TYR A 980 -41.50 -11.59 -11.35
N ARG A 981 -41.11 -10.71 -10.41
CA ARG A 981 -41.98 -10.31 -9.30
C ARG A 981 -43.14 -9.42 -9.71
N SER A 982 -43.03 -8.69 -10.81
CA SER A 982 -44.09 -7.88 -11.40
C SER A 982 -45.00 -8.65 -12.35
N GLY A 983 -44.79 -9.97 -12.54
CA GLY A 983 -45.61 -10.82 -13.41
C GLY A 983 -45.40 -10.63 -14.91
N GLN A 984 -44.31 -9.98 -15.34
CA GLN A 984 -44.04 -9.67 -16.75
C GLN A 984 -43.25 -10.79 -17.46
N ALA A 985 -43.77 -12.02 -17.42
CA ALA A 985 -43.09 -13.20 -17.96
C ALA A 985 -42.81 -13.10 -19.49
N ALA A 986 -43.70 -12.44 -20.26
CA ALA A 986 -43.54 -12.28 -21.71
C ALA A 986 -42.35 -11.39 -22.09
N VAL A 987 -42.08 -10.34 -21.30
CA VAL A 987 -40.92 -9.45 -21.48
C VAL A 987 -39.64 -10.24 -21.18
N LEU A 988 -39.62 -10.97 -20.08
CA LEU A 988 -38.49 -11.82 -19.69
C LEU A 988 -38.21 -12.94 -20.70
N GLU A 989 -39.25 -13.53 -21.28
CA GLU A 989 -39.12 -14.53 -22.34
C GLU A 989 -38.52 -13.92 -23.62
N THR A 990 -38.95 -12.71 -23.98
CA THR A 990 -38.41 -11.97 -25.14
C THR A 990 -36.93 -11.62 -24.94
N LEU A 991 -36.55 -11.18 -23.73
CA LEU A 991 -35.18 -10.88 -23.37
C LEU A 991 -34.29 -12.13 -23.46
N CYS A 992 -34.76 -13.27 -22.92
CA CYS A 992 -34.03 -14.54 -23.00
C CYS A 992 -33.88 -15.05 -24.44
N LYS A 993 -34.86 -14.80 -25.33
CA LYS A 993 -34.79 -15.19 -26.75
C LYS A 993 -33.81 -14.33 -27.55
N LYS A 994 -33.66 -13.05 -27.22
CA LYS A 994 -32.74 -12.12 -27.89
C LYS A 994 -31.28 -12.33 -27.47
N ALA A 995 -31.03 -12.90 -26.30
CA ALA A 995 -29.69 -13.16 -25.79
C ALA A 995 -29.02 -14.35 -26.51
N ARG A 996 -27.73 -14.23 -26.87
CA ARG A 996 -26.95 -15.37 -27.33
C ARG A 996 -26.77 -16.37 -26.17
N PRO A 997 -26.76 -17.69 -26.42
CA PRO A 997 -26.47 -18.66 -25.37
C PRO A 997 -25.04 -18.45 -24.85
N ALA A 998 -24.91 -17.81 -23.70
CA ALA A 998 -23.64 -17.69 -22.99
C ALA A 998 -23.32 -19.01 -22.27
N ALA A 999 -22.05 -19.40 -22.22
CA ALA A 999 -21.60 -20.49 -21.37
C ALA A 999 -21.68 -20.04 -19.90
N GLY A 1000 -22.52 -20.70 -19.09
CA GLY A 1000 -22.66 -20.42 -17.66
C GLY A 1000 -24.09 -20.11 -17.21
N PHE A 1001 -24.24 -19.77 -15.93
CA PHE A 1001 -25.53 -19.55 -15.29
C PHE A 1001 -26.18 -18.21 -15.70
N SER A 1002 -27.29 -18.28 -16.41
CA SER A 1002 -28.13 -17.11 -16.72
C SER A 1002 -29.20 -16.85 -15.66
N TYR A 1003 -29.12 -15.69 -15.00
CA TYR A 1003 -30.11 -15.23 -14.02
C TYR A 1003 -31.48 -14.95 -14.65
N ALA A 1004 -31.50 -14.40 -15.86
CA ALA A 1004 -32.73 -14.17 -16.63
C ALA A 1004 -33.49 -15.48 -16.89
N ARG A 1005 -32.78 -16.54 -17.30
CA ARG A 1005 -33.36 -17.87 -17.52
C ARG A 1005 -33.88 -18.49 -16.22
N PHE A 1006 -33.14 -18.33 -15.12
CA PHE A 1006 -33.61 -18.75 -13.80
C PHE A 1006 -34.91 -18.03 -13.42
N CYS A 1007 -34.96 -16.69 -13.52
CA CYS A 1007 -36.17 -15.92 -13.28
C CYS A 1007 -37.35 -16.32 -14.19
N LEU A 1008 -37.09 -16.72 -15.44
CA LEU A 1008 -38.13 -17.19 -16.36
C LEU A 1008 -38.76 -18.52 -15.90
N LEU A 1009 -37.93 -19.44 -15.38
CA LEU A 1009 -38.43 -20.70 -14.80
C LEU A 1009 -39.30 -20.43 -13.57
N LEU A 1010 -38.88 -19.47 -12.72
CA LEU A 1010 -39.66 -19.05 -11.55
C LEU A 1010 -40.98 -18.39 -11.97
N ALA A 1011 -40.97 -17.53 -12.99
CA ALA A 1011 -42.17 -16.89 -13.52
C ALA A 1011 -43.18 -17.91 -14.09
N LYS A 1012 -42.68 -19.03 -14.65
CA LYS A 1012 -43.49 -20.17 -15.12
C LYS A 1012 -43.84 -21.18 -14.00
N GLN A 1013 -43.53 -20.87 -12.75
CA GLN A 1013 -43.78 -21.71 -11.57
C GLN A 1013 -43.11 -23.10 -11.63
N LYS A 1014 -42.03 -23.23 -12.41
CA LYS A 1014 -41.25 -24.47 -12.57
C LYS A 1014 -40.14 -24.54 -11.51
N TRP A 1015 -40.53 -24.59 -10.23
CA TRP A 1015 -39.61 -24.48 -9.08
C TRP A 1015 -38.53 -25.57 -9.05
N ALA A 1016 -38.91 -26.82 -9.35
CA ALA A 1016 -37.98 -27.95 -9.37
C ALA A 1016 -36.96 -27.85 -10.51
N GLU A 1017 -37.38 -27.43 -11.70
CA GLU A 1017 -36.48 -27.19 -12.85
C GLU A 1017 -35.53 -26.02 -12.57
N GLY A 1018 -35.99 -24.98 -11.88
CA GLY A 1018 -35.16 -23.84 -11.45
C GLY A 1018 -34.04 -24.24 -10.49
N ILE A 1019 -34.35 -25.08 -9.49
CA ILE A 1019 -33.34 -25.62 -8.55
C ILE A 1019 -32.33 -26.49 -9.30
N ALA A 1020 -32.81 -27.45 -10.10
CA ALA A 1020 -31.96 -28.34 -10.88
C ALA A 1020 -31.06 -27.57 -11.87
N TYR A 1021 -31.54 -26.45 -12.41
CA TYR A 1021 -30.75 -25.59 -13.29
C TYR A 1021 -29.57 -24.93 -12.56
N VAL A 1022 -29.76 -24.43 -11.33
CA VAL A 1022 -28.66 -23.85 -10.52
C VAL A 1022 -27.62 -24.91 -10.19
N GLU A 1023 -28.06 -26.11 -9.81
CA GLU A 1023 -27.18 -27.25 -9.50
C GLU A 1023 -26.41 -27.74 -10.73
N ALA A 1024 -27.07 -27.90 -11.87
CA ALA A 1024 -26.47 -28.36 -13.12
C ALA A 1024 -25.43 -27.38 -13.70
N GLN A 1025 -25.57 -26.08 -13.42
CA GLN A 1025 -24.59 -25.07 -13.83
C GLN A 1025 -23.42 -24.93 -12.84
N GLY A 1026 -23.42 -25.67 -11.72
CA GLY A 1026 -22.32 -25.65 -10.76
C GLY A 1026 -22.12 -24.28 -10.07
N VAL A 1027 -23.19 -23.51 -9.89
CA VAL A 1027 -23.10 -22.14 -9.36
C VAL A 1027 -22.62 -22.15 -7.92
N ASP A 1028 -21.57 -21.38 -7.62
CA ASP A 1028 -21.23 -21.07 -6.24
C ASP A 1028 -22.24 -20.07 -5.65
N VAL A 1029 -23.21 -20.62 -4.92
CA VAL A 1029 -24.27 -19.87 -4.23
C VAL A 1029 -23.75 -19.01 -3.06
N ALA A 1030 -22.48 -19.16 -2.66
CA ALA A 1030 -21.83 -18.35 -1.64
C ALA A 1030 -20.89 -17.27 -2.22
N SER A 1031 -20.74 -17.20 -3.54
CA SER A 1031 -20.00 -16.13 -4.20
C SER A 1031 -20.63 -14.75 -3.92
N THR A 1032 -19.82 -13.69 -4.00
CA THR A 1032 -20.27 -12.30 -3.81
C THR A 1032 -21.46 -11.96 -4.72
N GLU A 1033 -21.39 -12.36 -5.99
CA GLU A 1033 -22.46 -12.15 -6.97
C GLU A 1033 -23.77 -12.84 -6.56
N SER A 1034 -23.70 -14.11 -6.16
CA SER A 1034 -24.87 -14.87 -5.69
C SER A 1034 -25.49 -14.28 -4.42
N LEU A 1035 -24.65 -13.79 -3.50
CA LEU A 1035 -25.10 -13.15 -2.26
C LEU A 1035 -25.75 -11.79 -2.54
N GLU A 1036 -25.17 -10.96 -3.40
CA GLU A 1036 -25.73 -9.66 -3.78
C GLU A 1036 -27.04 -9.78 -4.56
N ASN A 1037 -27.16 -10.79 -5.41
CA ASN A 1037 -28.38 -11.10 -6.15
C ASN A 1037 -29.41 -11.88 -5.31
N LYS A 1038 -29.08 -12.22 -4.06
CA LYS A 1038 -29.96 -12.91 -3.11
C LYS A 1038 -30.44 -14.28 -3.63
N LEU A 1039 -29.54 -15.00 -4.29
CA LEU A 1039 -29.85 -16.31 -4.89
C LEU A 1039 -30.30 -17.32 -3.83
N LEU A 1040 -29.61 -17.41 -2.69
CA LEU A 1040 -29.98 -18.30 -1.58
C LEU A 1040 -31.36 -17.98 -0.98
N ILE A 1041 -31.73 -16.70 -0.91
CA ILE A 1041 -33.07 -16.28 -0.46
C ILE A 1041 -34.13 -16.74 -1.48
N THR A 1042 -33.83 -16.61 -2.77
CA THR A 1042 -34.73 -17.05 -3.86
C THR A 1042 -34.86 -18.57 -3.90
N LEU A 1043 -33.77 -19.31 -3.71
CA LEU A 1043 -33.78 -20.78 -3.59
C LEU A 1043 -34.58 -21.24 -2.37
N SER A 1044 -34.42 -20.56 -1.22
CA SER A 1044 -35.23 -20.85 -0.03
C SER A 1044 -36.72 -20.76 -0.34
N TYR A 1045 -37.14 -19.75 -1.12
CA TYR A 1045 -38.52 -19.61 -1.55
C TYR A 1045 -38.96 -20.75 -2.46
N CYS A 1046 -38.12 -21.20 -3.41
CA CYS A 1046 -38.42 -22.36 -4.27
C CYS A 1046 -38.62 -23.64 -3.44
N TYR A 1047 -37.75 -23.90 -2.47
CA TYR A 1047 -37.88 -25.02 -1.55
C TYR A 1047 -39.16 -24.94 -0.70
N GLN A 1048 -39.55 -23.73 -0.26
CA GLN A 1048 -40.84 -23.53 0.42
C GLN A 1048 -42.03 -23.88 -0.48
N GLN A 1049 -42.00 -23.52 -1.78
CA GLN A 1049 -43.07 -23.89 -2.72
C GLN A 1049 -43.17 -25.41 -2.94
N LEU A 1050 -42.07 -26.15 -2.75
CA LEU A 1050 -42.02 -27.61 -2.82
C LEU A 1050 -42.23 -28.31 -1.46
N ASN A 1051 -42.62 -27.55 -0.42
CA ASN A 1051 -42.78 -28.04 0.96
C ASN A 1051 -41.50 -28.65 1.58
N LYS A 1052 -40.32 -28.33 1.06
CA LYS A 1052 -39.00 -28.76 1.56
C LYS A 1052 -38.46 -27.77 2.60
N LEU A 1053 -39.10 -27.72 3.76
CA LEU A 1053 -38.85 -26.68 4.78
C LEU A 1053 -37.46 -26.73 5.43
N ASN A 1054 -36.79 -27.88 5.45
CA ASN A 1054 -35.42 -28.00 5.98
C ASN A 1054 -34.39 -27.44 5.01
N ASP A 1055 -34.50 -27.72 3.72
CA ASP A 1055 -33.62 -27.17 2.68
C ASP A 1055 -33.78 -25.65 2.58
N ALA A 1056 -35.03 -25.17 2.68
CA ALA A 1056 -35.33 -23.75 2.77
C ALA A 1056 -34.67 -23.08 3.98
N HIS A 1057 -34.62 -23.76 5.13
CA HIS A 1057 -33.93 -23.27 6.33
C HIS A 1057 -32.41 -23.20 6.12
N GLN A 1058 -31.81 -24.26 5.58
CA GLN A 1058 -30.38 -24.33 5.32
C GLN A 1058 -29.92 -23.21 4.37
N CYS A 1059 -30.70 -22.88 3.34
CA CYS A 1059 -30.40 -21.76 2.45
C CYS A 1059 -30.32 -20.42 3.20
N LEU A 1060 -31.28 -20.15 4.10
CA LEU A 1060 -31.31 -18.91 4.89
C LEU A 1060 -30.18 -18.84 5.92
N VAL A 1061 -29.88 -19.96 6.60
CA VAL A 1061 -28.75 -20.06 7.53
C VAL A 1061 -27.42 -19.85 6.80
N LYS A 1062 -27.25 -20.46 5.62
CA LYS A 1062 -26.07 -20.29 4.79
C LYS A 1062 -25.91 -18.84 4.34
N TYR A 1063 -27.00 -18.14 4.00
CA TYR A 1063 -26.97 -16.73 3.65
C TYR A 1063 -26.62 -15.84 4.86
N GLU A 1064 -27.24 -16.08 6.01
CA GLU A 1064 -27.02 -15.31 7.25
C GLU A 1064 -25.58 -15.39 7.74
N LYS A 1065 -24.88 -16.52 7.48
CA LYS A 1065 -23.45 -16.67 7.76
C LYS A 1065 -22.57 -15.62 7.08
N TYR A 1066 -22.97 -15.10 5.92
CA TYR A 1066 -22.19 -14.13 5.14
C TYR A 1066 -22.78 -12.71 5.17
N ILE A 1067 -24.09 -12.59 5.38
CA ILE A 1067 -24.80 -11.31 5.45
C ILE A 1067 -25.70 -11.30 6.68
N GLU A 1068 -25.22 -10.66 7.73
CA GLU A 1068 -25.97 -10.49 8.97
C GLU A 1068 -27.08 -9.45 8.83
N ASN A 1069 -28.22 -9.71 9.47
CA ASN A 1069 -29.34 -8.78 9.63
C ASN A 1069 -29.93 -8.22 8.32
N ASP A 1070 -29.82 -8.92 7.19
CA ASP A 1070 -30.54 -8.53 5.96
C ASP A 1070 -32.07 -8.60 6.21
N PRO A 1071 -32.81 -7.49 6.06
CA PRO A 1071 -34.25 -7.46 6.33
C PRO A 1071 -35.04 -8.50 5.53
N GLN A 1072 -34.70 -8.73 4.26
CA GLN A 1072 -35.41 -9.70 3.43
C GLN A 1072 -35.15 -11.14 3.86
N CYS A 1073 -33.93 -11.45 4.32
CA CYS A 1073 -33.63 -12.74 4.95
C CYS A 1073 -34.48 -12.93 6.22
N ARG A 1074 -34.54 -11.90 7.09
CA ARG A 1074 -35.34 -11.92 8.32
C ARG A 1074 -36.83 -12.16 8.05
N LEU A 1075 -37.41 -11.48 7.06
CA LEU A 1075 -38.79 -11.70 6.62
C LEU A 1075 -39.03 -13.16 6.18
N LYS A 1076 -38.10 -13.75 5.42
CA LYS A 1076 -38.19 -15.16 5.00
C LYS A 1076 -38.03 -16.14 6.16
N ILE A 1077 -37.18 -15.85 7.14
CA ILE A 1077 -37.07 -16.64 8.37
C ILE A 1077 -38.38 -16.57 9.17
N ALA A 1078 -38.99 -15.38 9.28
CA ALA A 1078 -40.27 -15.20 9.96
C ALA A 1078 -41.40 -15.99 9.28
N ARG A 1079 -41.49 -15.97 7.95
CA ARG A 1079 -42.44 -16.81 7.20
C ARG A 1079 -42.22 -18.30 7.44
N LEU A 1080 -40.96 -18.76 7.44
CA LEU A 1080 -40.64 -20.16 7.74
C LEU A 1080 -41.00 -20.53 9.19
N ALA A 1081 -40.80 -19.61 10.14
CA ALA A 1081 -41.21 -19.78 11.53
C ALA A 1081 -42.73 -19.86 11.68
N PHE A 1082 -43.48 -19.05 10.91
CA PHE A 1082 -44.95 -19.12 10.83
C PHE A 1082 -45.44 -20.48 10.32
N LEU A 1083 -44.85 -20.99 9.23
CA LEU A 1083 -45.16 -22.34 8.71
C LEU A 1083 -44.85 -23.46 9.72
N ARG A 1084 -43.89 -23.24 10.63
CA ARG A 1084 -43.51 -24.17 11.71
C ARG A 1084 -44.23 -23.87 13.04
N GLN A 1085 -45.14 -22.90 13.10
CA GLN A 1085 -45.85 -22.47 14.30
C GLN A 1085 -44.92 -22.05 15.47
N ASN A 1086 -43.76 -21.46 15.16
CA ASN A 1086 -42.83 -20.93 16.18
C ASN A 1086 -43.03 -19.42 16.37
N TRP A 1087 -43.93 -19.05 17.27
CA TRP A 1087 -44.43 -17.68 17.43
C TRP A 1087 -43.40 -16.69 17.99
N GLU A 1088 -42.60 -17.09 18.98
CA GLU A 1088 -41.56 -16.22 19.57
C GLU A 1088 -40.48 -15.84 18.55
N LYS A 1089 -40.12 -16.79 17.69
CA LYS A 1089 -39.13 -16.58 16.63
C LYS A 1089 -39.65 -15.59 15.58
N ILE A 1090 -40.96 -15.54 15.31
CA ILE A 1090 -41.55 -14.57 14.39
C ILE A 1090 -41.34 -13.15 14.92
N LEU A 1091 -41.71 -12.89 16.19
CA LEU A 1091 -41.55 -11.59 16.82
C LEU A 1091 -40.09 -11.13 16.77
N THR A 1092 -39.18 -11.97 17.26
CA THR A 1092 -37.73 -11.66 17.30
C THR A 1092 -37.15 -11.35 15.92
N GLN A 1093 -37.62 -12.03 14.86
CA GLN A 1093 -37.10 -11.84 13.52
C GLN A 1093 -37.71 -10.62 12.83
N LEU A 1094 -39.00 -10.34 13.04
CA LEU A 1094 -39.67 -9.18 12.47
C LEU A 1094 -39.25 -7.87 13.15
N ASP A 1095 -39.03 -7.88 14.46
CA ASP A 1095 -38.46 -6.74 15.21
C ASP A 1095 -37.06 -6.37 14.70
N LYS A 1096 -36.27 -7.39 14.30
CA LYS A 1096 -34.96 -7.19 13.67
C LYS A 1096 -35.06 -6.78 12.20
N ALA A 1097 -36.17 -7.10 11.52
CA ALA A 1097 -36.34 -6.82 10.10
C ALA A 1097 -36.75 -5.37 9.85
N CYS A 1098 -37.60 -4.80 10.71
CA CYS A 1098 -38.11 -3.44 10.57
C CYS A 1098 -38.25 -2.79 11.94
N THR A 1099 -37.70 -1.59 12.10
CA THR A 1099 -37.86 -0.79 13.33
C THR A 1099 -39.26 -0.19 13.46
N ASP A 1100 -39.94 0.06 12.35
CA ASP A 1100 -41.33 0.52 12.32
C ASP A 1100 -42.23 -0.62 11.83
N ILE A 1101 -42.81 -1.34 12.79
CA ILE A 1101 -43.65 -2.52 12.55
C ILE A 1101 -44.86 -2.18 11.66
N GLY A 1102 -45.38 -0.94 11.71
CA GLY A 1102 -46.51 -0.51 10.89
C GLY A 1102 -46.24 -0.54 9.38
N ASN A 1103 -44.97 -0.52 8.99
CA ASN A 1103 -44.53 -0.56 7.59
C ASN A 1103 -44.12 -1.97 7.11
N LEU A 1104 -44.35 -3.02 7.91
CA LEU A 1104 -44.15 -4.38 7.45
C LEU A 1104 -45.12 -4.70 6.29
N PRO A 1105 -44.72 -5.52 5.31
CA PRO A 1105 -45.64 -6.00 4.29
C PRO A 1105 -46.84 -6.71 4.93
N ASP A 1106 -48.05 -6.50 4.39
CA ASP A 1106 -49.33 -6.97 4.95
C ASP A 1106 -49.31 -8.43 5.45
N GLU A 1107 -48.69 -9.33 4.67
CA GLU A 1107 -48.52 -10.74 5.03
C GLU A 1107 -47.71 -10.94 6.33
N HIS A 1108 -46.61 -10.20 6.50
CA HIS A 1108 -45.72 -10.32 7.66
C HIS A 1108 -46.27 -9.55 8.86
N LEU A 1109 -46.97 -8.46 8.62
CA LEU A 1109 -47.72 -7.75 9.66
C LEU A 1109 -48.83 -8.64 10.24
N TYR A 1110 -49.50 -9.43 9.41
CA TYR A 1110 -50.43 -10.45 9.88
C TYR A 1110 -49.74 -11.52 10.72
N TYR A 1111 -48.58 -12.03 10.28
CA TYR A 1111 -47.79 -13.00 11.06
C TYR A 1111 -47.38 -12.44 12.43
N TYR A 1112 -47.01 -11.16 12.47
CA TYR A 1112 -46.68 -10.46 13.71
C TYR A 1112 -47.89 -10.39 14.66
N CYS A 1113 -49.05 -9.93 14.17
CA CYS A 1113 -50.29 -9.87 14.94
C CYS A 1113 -50.72 -11.24 15.49
N VAL A 1114 -50.63 -12.30 14.67
CA VAL A 1114 -50.93 -13.67 15.12
C VAL A 1114 -49.93 -14.15 16.17
N ALA A 1115 -48.64 -13.85 15.99
CA ALA A 1115 -47.62 -14.23 16.95
C ALA A 1115 -47.81 -13.50 18.30
N LEU A 1116 -48.16 -12.21 18.29
CA LEU A 1116 -48.52 -11.46 19.49
C LEU A 1116 -49.73 -12.08 20.20
N TRP A 1117 -50.73 -12.50 19.44
CA TRP A 1117 -51.94 -13.10 20.02
C TRP A 1117 -51.64 -14.43 20.68
N ARG A 1118 -50.90 -15.31 19.99
CA ARG A 1118 -50.51 -16.63 20.50
C ARG A 1118 -49.54 -16.56 21.68
N THR A 1119 -48.83 -15.45 21.85
CA THR A 1119 -47.93 -15.20 22.99
C THR A 1119 -48.57 -14.39 24.11
N GLY A 1120 -49.87 -14.05 24.01
CA GLY A 1120 -50.63 -13.37 25.07
C GLY A 1120 -50.43 -11.85 25.14
N LYS A 1121 -49.84 -11.23 24.13
CA LYS A 1121 -49.50 -9.79 24.09
C LYS A 1121 -50.63 -8.92 23.51
N SER A 1122 -51.83 -9.04 24.06
CA SER A 1122 -53.04 -8.38 23.53
C SER A 1122 -52.98 -6.84 23.57
N ALA A 1123 -52.26 -6.25 24.53
CA ALA A 1123 -52.08 -4.79 24.62
C ALA A 1123 -51.28 -4.21 23.43
N GLU A 1124 -50.26 -4.94 22.96
CA GLU A 1124 -49.43 -4.54 21.81
C GLU A 1124 -50.25 -4.57 20.51
N ILE A 1125 -51.11 -5.58 20.34
CA ILE A 1125 -52.05 -5.66 19.20
C ILE A 1125 -53.00 -4.47 19.20
N TYR A 1126 -53.53 -4.10 20.37
CA TYR A 1126 -54.48 -3.01 20.50
C TYR A 1126 -53.87 -1.67 20.05
N ALA A 1127 -52.65 -1.37 20.50
CA ALA A 1127 -51.93 -0.16 20.10
C ALA A 1127 -51.58 -0.17 18.60
N LEU A 1128 -51.13 -1.31 18.07
CA LEU A 1128 -50.76 -1.44 16.66
C LEU A 1128 -51.95 -1.21 15.73
N PHE A 1129 -53.13 -1.73 16.08
CA PHE A 1129 -54.33 -1.60 15.23
C PHE A 1129 -54.72 -0.13 14.98
N ALA A 1130 -54.54 0.76 15.95
CA ALA A 1130 -54.79 2.19 15.78
C ALA A 1130 -53.95 2.81 14.65
N THR A 1131 -52.73 2.33 14.46
CA THR A 1131 -51.77 2.83 13.45
C THR A 1131 -51.99 2.28 12.04
N LEU A 1132 -52.82 1.23 11.88
CA LEU A 1132 -53.08 0.61 10.57
C LEU A 1132 -53.90 1.51 9.64
N ASN A 1133 -53.67 1.37 8.33
CA ASN A 1133 -54.46 2.05 7.31
C ASN A 1133 -55.89 1.49 7.21
N SER A 1134 -56.77 2.21 6.50
CA SER A 1134 -58.20 1.85 6.38
C SER A 1134 -58.44 0.52 5.65
N ALA A 1135 -57.57 0.12 4.73
CA ALA A 1135 -57.68 -1.15 4.03
C ALA A 1135 -57.42 -2.34 4.96
N LEU A 1136 -56.33 -2.29 5.73
CA LEU A 1136 -55.94 -3.33 6.70
C LEU A 1136 -56.88 -3.41 7.89
N LYS A 1137 -57.40 -2.26 8.38
CA LYS A 1137 -58.45 -2.22 9.40
C LYS A 1137 -59.73 -2.91 8.94
N ASN A 1138 -59.97 -3.01 7.64
CA ASN A 1138 -61.14 -3.66 7.08
C ASN A 1138 -60.91 -5.11 6.64
N ASP A 1139 -59.67 -5.62 6.73
CA ASP A 1139 -59.33 -7.01 6.41
C ASP A 1139 -59.81 -7.94 7.53
N VAL A 1140 -60.63 -8.93 7.15
CA VAL A 1140 -61.25 -9.91 8.05
C VAL A 1140 -60.21 -10.63 8.92
N ARG A 1141 -59.01 -10.90 8.40
CA ARG A 1141 -57.95 -11.61 9.12
C ARG A 1141 -57.42 -10.80 10.29
N PHE A 1142 -57.21 -9.50 10.10
CA PHE A 1142 -56.73 -8.58 11.14
C PHE A 1142 -57.83 -8.27 12.16
N LEU A 1143 -59.06 -8.12 11.69
CA LEU A 1143 -60.24 -7.90 12.54
C LEU A 1143 -60.45 -9.06 13.53
N LYS A 1144 -60.29 -10.32 13.10
CA LYS A 1144 -60.37 -11.49 13.98
C LYS A 1144 -59.36 -11.41 15.14
N VAL A 1145 -58.11 -11.11 14.81
CA VAL A 1145 -57.03 -11.01 15.81
C VAL A 1145 -57.25 -9.82 16.75
N TYR A 1146 -57.69 -8.68 16.22
CA TYR A 1146 -57.99 -7.48 17.00
C TYR A 1146 -59.20 -7.69 17.93
N ALA A 1147 -60.30 -8.25 17.42
CA ALA A 1147 -61.49 -8.53 18.22
C ALA A 1147 -61.16 -9.47 19.39
N GLN A 1148 -60.34 -10.50 19.16
CA GLN A 1148 -59.88 -11.41 20.21
C GLN A 1148 -58.97 -10.71 21.25
N ALA A 1149 -58.14 -9.75 20.82
CA ALA A 1149 -57.36 -8.92 21.72
C ALA A 1149 -58.25 -7.99 22.57
N CYS A 1150 -59.27 -7.36 21.98
CA CYS A 1150 -60.24 -6.53 22.70
C CYS A 1150 -61.00 -7.30 23.79
N LEU A 1151 -61.41 -8.54 23.50
CA LEU A 1151 -62.05 -9.42 24.50
C LEU A 1151 -61.10 -9.73 25.67
N THR A 1152 -59.85 -10.07 25.36
CA THR A 1152 -58.83 -10.34 26.39
C THR A 1152 -58.57 -9.12 27.29
N LEU A 1153 -58.69 -7.91 26.73
CA LEU A 1153 -58.52 -6.64 27.44
C LEU A 1153 -59.80 -6.10 28.10
N LYS A 1154 -60.90 -6.86 28.09
CA LYS A 1154 -62.24 -6.44 28.59
C LYS A 1154 -62.81 -5.19 27.90
N LYS A 1155 -62.43 -4.92 26.65
CA LYS A 1155 -62.97 -3.82 25.81
C LYS A 1155 -64.15 -4.31 24.98
N THR A 1156 -65.14 -4.87 25.65
CA THR A 1156 -66.20 -5.69 25.02
C THR A 1156 -67.11 -4.88 24.09
N ASN A 1157 -67.44 -3.63 24.46
CA ASN A 1157 -68.29 -2.76 23.61
C ASN A 1157 -67.63 -2.39 22.28
N GLU A 1158 -66.31 -2.23 22.27
CA GLU A 1158 -65.55 -1.93 21.05
C GLU A 1158 -65.52 -3.14 20.10
N ALA A 1159 -65.35 -4.34 20.66
CA ALA A 1159 -65.44 -5.58 19.89
C ALA A 1159 -66.85 -5.79 19.30
N ILE A 1160 -67.92 -5.48 20.07
CA ILE A 1160 -69.31 -5.58 19.61
C ILE A 1160 -69.57 -4.61 18.45
N ALA A 1161 -69.25 -3.32 18.60
CA ALA A 1161 -69.51 -2.31 17.57
C ALA A 1161 -68.80 -2.63 16.24
N LEU A 1162 -67.57 -3.15 16.31
CA LEU A 1162 -66.77 -3.55 15.15
C LEU A 1162 -67.35 -4.77 14.41
N LEU A 1163 -68.02 -5.66 15.13
CA LEU A 1163 -68.60 -6.90 14.60
C LEU A 1163 -70.07 -6.73 14.15
N GLU A 1164 -70.82 -5.81 14.76
CA GLU A 1164 -72.19 -5.44 14.36
C GLU A 1164 -72.24 -4.76 12.99
N ALA A 1165 -71.20 -4.00 12.63
CA ALA A 1165 -71.11 -3.25 11.37
C ALA A 1165 -70.83 -4.11 10.11
N ARG A 1166 -70.98 -5.44 10.18
CA ARG A 1166 -70.60 -6.38 9.10
C ARG A 1166 -71.78 -7.21 8.62
N ASP A 1167 -72.01 -7.17 7.31
CA ASP A 1167 -72.94 -8.06 6.61
C ASP A 1167 -72.27 -9.41 6.29
N ASN A 1168 -72.91 -10.52 6.65
CA ASN A 1168 -72.48 -11.91 6.36
C ASN A 1168 -71.10 -12.35 6.92
N PRO A 1169 -70.85 -12.26 8.24
CA PRO A 1169 -69.61 -12.76 8.86
C PRO A 1169 -69.48 -14.29 8.79
N ASP A 1170 -68.24 -14.80 8.73
CA ASP A 1170 -67.98 -16.24 8.79
C ASP A 1170 -68.22 -16.83 10.20
N ASP A 1171 -68.36 -18.15 10.29
CA ASP A 1171 -68.70 -18.86 11.54
C ASP A 1171 -67.72 -18.53 12.69
N GLU A 1172 -66.44 -18.30 12.40
CA GLU A 1172 -65.42 -17.97 13.40
C GLU A 1172 -65.61 -16.55 13.95
N LEU A 1173 -65.90 -15.58 13.08
CA LEU A 1173 -66.22 -14.22 13.49
C LEU A 1173 -67.54 -14.16 14.27
N CYS A 1174 -68.54 -14.95 13.87
CA CYS A 1174 -69.80 -15.13 14.61
C CYS A 1174 -69.54 -15.68 16.02
N LEU A 1175 -68.59 -16.60 16.18
CA LEU A 1175 -68.20 -17.13 17.50
C LEU A 1175 -67.53 -16.07 18.37
N ILE A 1176 -66.64 -15.26 17.81
CA ILE A 1176 -66.00 -14.14 18.53
C ILE A 1176 -67.07 -13.12 18.94
N TYR A 1177 -68.02 -12.81 18.04
CA TYR A 1177 -69.12 -11.89 18.31
C TYR A 1177 -70.05 -12.38 19.42
N ALA A 1178 -70.45 -13.66 19.38
CA ALA A 1178 -71.26 -14.26 20.43
C ALA A 1178 -70.56 -14.28 21.80
N ARG A 1179 -69.24 -14.50 21.84
CA ARG A 1179 -68.45 -14.39 23.08
C ARG A 1179 -68.42 -12.96 23.61
N ALA A 1180 -68.27 -11.97 22.73
CA ALA A 1180 -68.35 -10.56 23.10
C ALA A 1180 -69.71 -10.22 23.73
N LEU A 1181 -70.80 -10.64 23.10
CA LEU A 1181 -72.16 -10.44 23.63
C LEU A 1181 -72.37 -11.15 24.97
N LYS A 1182 -71.82 -12.37 25.14
CA LYS A 1182 -71.82 -13.10 26.43
C LYS A 1182 -71.12 -12.31 27.53
N GLU A 1183 -69.92 -11.81 27.28
CA GLU A 1183 -69.16 -11.02 28.26
C GLU A 1183 -69.84 -9.68 28.61
N ALA A 1184 -70.59 -9.10 27.66
CA ALA A 1184 -71.39 -7.90 27.88
C ALA A 1184 -72.75 -8.16 28.56
N GLY A 1185 -73.06 -9.42 28.92
CA GLY A 1185 -74.33 -9.79 29.55
C GLY A 1185 -75.54 -9.83 28.59
N ARG A 1186 -75.35 -9.69 27.27
CA ARG A 1186 -76.41 -9.73 26.24
C ARG A 1186 -76.70 -11.18 25.81
N PHE A 1187 -77.07 -12.04 26.75
CA PHE A 1187 -77.13 -13.50 26.56
C PHE A 1187 -78.12 -13.93 25.46
N SER A 1188 -79.32 -13.36 25.41
CA SER A 1188 -80.33 -13.71 24.40
C SER A 1188 -79.88 -13.39 22.97
N GLN A 1189 -79.16 -12.27 22.81
CA GLN A 1189 -78.61 -11.87 21.53
C GLN A 1189 -77.40 -12.74 21.15
N ALA A 1190 -76.53 -13.06 22.11
CA ALA A 1190 -75.43 -13.99 21.92
C ALA A 1190 -75.95 -15.36 21.46
N LEU A 1191 -77.00 -15.87 22.11
CA LEU A 1191 -77.63 -17.14 21.79
C LEU A 1191 -78.24 -17.12 20.38
N SER A 1192 -78.91 -16.04 20.00
CA SER A 1192 -79.46 -15.85 18.64
C SER A 1192 -78.37 -15.85 17.56
N VAL A 1193 -77.23 -15.18 17.80
CA VAL A 1193 -76.09 -15.19 16.88
C VAL A 1193 -75.57 -16.61 16.68
N VAL A 1194 -75.37 -17.36 17.76
CA VAL A 1194 -74.88 -18.74 17.68
C VAL A 1194 -75.90 -19.62 16.94
N ARG A 1195 -77.19 -19.54 17.28
CA ARG A 1195 -78.27 -20.33 16.65
C ARG A 1195 -78.40 -20.08 15.15
N ASN A 1196 -78.45 -18.81 14.76
CA ASN A 1196 -78.96 -18.42 13.45
C ASN A 1196 -77.85 -18.04 12.46
N ARG A 1197 -76.65 -17.69 12.94
CA ARG A 1197 -75.55 -17.22 12.08
C ARG A 1197 -74.36 -18.17 11.99
N ILE A 1198 -74.32 -19.25 12.79
CA ILE A 1198 -73.28 -20.28 12.69
C ILE A 1198 -73.82 -21.46 11.89
N SER A 1199 -73.21 -21.72 10.73
CA SER A 1199 -73.61 -22.78 9.82
C SER A 1199 -72.96 -24.13 10.17
N ARG A 1200 -71.73 -24.15 10.71
CA ARG A 1200 -71.01 -25.35 11.10
C ARG A 1200 -70.66 -25.34 12.58
N TYR A 1201 -71.25 -26.26 13.33
CA TYR A 1201 -70.96 -26.40 14.74
C TYR A 1201 -69.73 -27.28 15.01
N ASN A 1202 -68.63 -26.62 15.33
CA ASN A 1202 -67.49 -27.25 15.98
C ASN A 1202 -67.70 -27.33 17.50
N GLN A 1203 -66.85 -28.07 18.22
CA GLN A 1203 -66.95 -28.21 19.68
C GLN A 1203 -67.02 -26.85 20.42
N PRO A 1204 -66.18 -25.83 20.14
CA PRO A 1204 -66.30 -24.51 20.77
C PRO A 1204 -67.65 -23.82 20.54
N ALA A 1205 -68.25 -23.97 19.34
CA ALA A 1205 -69.56 -23.43 19.04
C ALA A 1205 -70.67 -24.10 19.84
N TRP A 1206 -70.62 -25.43 19.93
CA TRP A 1206 -71.55 -26.19 20.75
C TRP A 1206 -71.43 -25.86 22.24
N MET A 1207 -70.20 -25.76 22.76
CA MET A 1207 -69.98 -25.37 24.15
C MET A 1207 -70.51 -23.96 24.45
N LEU A 1208 -70.26 -23.01 23.55
CA LEU A 1208 -70.74 -21.64 23.71
C LEU A 1208 -72.27 -21.56 23.64
N ARG A 1209 -72.91 -22.28 22.71
CA ARG A 1209 -74.39 -22.35 22.63
C ARG A 1209 -74.97 -22.94 23.91
N CYS A 1210 -74.35 -24.01 24.40
CA CYS A 1210 -74.78 -24.69 25.60
C CYS A 1210 -74.71 -23.78 26.83
N ASP A 1211 -73.59 -23.09 27.02
CA ASP A 1211 -73.43 -22.12 28.11
C ASP A 1211 -74.46 -20.99 28.01
N LEU A 1212 -74.70 -20.48 26.80
CA LEU A 1212 -75.64 -19.38 26.57
C LEU A 1212 -77.10 -19.82 26.76
N ALA A 1213 -77.46 -21.02 26.34
CA ALA A 1213 -78.79 -21.59 26.55
C ALA A 1213 -79.09 -21.77 28.04
N GLN A 1214 -78.11 -22.24 28.83
CA GLN A 1214 -78.23 -22.31 30.29
C GLN A 1214 -78.38 -20.92 30.93
N LEU A 1215 -77.61 -19.93 30.47
CA LEU A 1215 -77.70 -18.54 30.95
C LEU A 1215 -79.02 -17.85 30.55
N CYS A 1216 -79.68 -18.31 29.49
CA CYS A 1216 -81.00 -17.84 29.06
C CYS A 1216 -82.15 -18.70 29.60
N GLU A 1217 -81.87 -19.69 30.47
CA GLU A 1217 -82.84 -20.66 30.99
C GLU A 1217 -83.59 -21.45 29.89
N ASP A 1218 -82.99 -21.58 28.71
CA ASP A 1218 -83.50 -22.41 27.60
C ASP A 1218 -82.97 -23.84 27.76
N TRP A 1219 -83.62 -24.57 28.68
CA TRP A 1219 -83.17 -25.90 29.11
C TRP A 1219 -83.29 -26.96 28.02
N ASP A 1220 -84.23 -26.81 27.08
CA ASP A 1220 -84.37 -27.67 25.90
C ASP A 1220 -83.13 -27.56 25.00
N ASP A 1221 -82.74 -26.33 24.62
CA ASP A 1221 -81.58 -26.13 23.75
C ASP A 1221 -80.26 -26.47 24.45
N ALA A 1222 -80.16 -26.20 25.76
CA ALA A 1222 -79.00 -26.59 26.56
C ALA A 1222 -78.81 -28.11 26.59
N TYR A 1223 -79.90 -28.87 26.76
CA TYR A 1223 -79.91 -30.33 26.74
C TYR A 1223 -79.51 -30.88 25.37
N ASP A 1224 -80.10 -30.36 24.29
CA ASP A 1224 -79.80 -30.80 22.93
C ASP A 1224 -78.35 -30.48 22.53
N CYS A 1225 -77.81 -29.33 22.97
CA CYS A 1225 -76.40 -28.99 22.75
C CYS A 1225 -75.46 -29.97 23.46
N TRP A 1226 -75.73 -30.31 24.72
CA TRP A 1226 -74.94 -31.31 25.45
C TRP A 1226 -75.00 -32.69 24.80
N LEU A 1227 -76.18 -33.09 24.32
CA LEU A 1227 -76.36 -34.36 23.64
C LEU A 1227 -75.56 -34.43 22.33
N ASN A 1228 -75.54 -33.34 21.55
CA ASN A 1228 -74.74 -33.25 20.33
C ASN A 1228 -73.23 -33.23 20.62
N LEU A 1229 -72.79 -32.57 21.70
CA LEU A 1229 -71.39 -32.61 22.17
C LEU A 1229 -70.95 -34.03 22.53
N LEU A 1230 -71.78 -34.77 23.29
CA LEU A 1230 -71.52 -36.18 23.63
C LEU A 1230 -71.49 -37.09 22.39
N ARG A 1231 -72.38 -36.87 21.42
CA ARG A 1231 -72.44 -37.66 20.18
C ARG A 1231 -71.23 -37.46 19.29
N HIS A 1232 -70.83 -36.21 19.06
CA HIS A 1232 -69.81 -35.88 18.07
C HIS A 1232 -68.40 -35.72 18.65
N TYR A 1233 -68.27 -35.43 19.95
CA TYR A 1233 -66.99 -35.17 20.62
C TYR A 1233 -66.86 -35.91 21.98
N PRO A 1234 -67.07 -37.24 22.04
CA PRO A 1234 -67.17 -37.97 23.31
C PRO A 1234 -65.87 -37.98 24.14
N GLN A 1235 -64.69 -37.95 23.49
CA GLN A 1235 -63.39 -38.04 24.17
C GLN A 1235 -62.98 -36.76 24.91
N GLN A 1236 -63.69 -35.65 24.73
CA GLN A 1236 -63.33 -34.34 25.27
C GLN A 1236 -64.42 -33.76 26.19
N MET A 1237 -65.29 -34.62 26.72
CA MET A 1237 -66.32 -34.25 27.69
C MET A 1237 -65.74 -34.22 29.11
N PRO A 1238 -66.17 -33.29 29.98
CA PRO A 1238 -65.76 -33.28 31.38
C PRO A 1238 -66.31 -34.53 32.11
N ALA A 1239 -65.59 -34.99 33.14
CA ALA A 1239 -65.94 -36.22 33.86
C ALA A 1239 -67.37 -36.25 34.44
N ASN A 1240 -67.97 -35.09 34.70
CA ASN A 1240 -69.34 -34.93 35.18
C ASN A 1240 -70.37 -34.69 34.06
N ALA A 1241 -70.05 -34.96 32.78
CA ALA A 1241 -70.96 -34.72 31.67
C ALA A 1241 -72.27 -35.52 31.77
N ALA A 1242 -72.21 -36.75 32.28
CA ALA A 1242 -73.41 -37.58 32.50
C ALA A 1242 -74.34 -36.97 33.57
N GLU A 1243 -73.76 -36.48 34.67
CA GLU A 1243 -74.48 -35.80 35.75
C GLU A 1243 -75.08 -34.47 35.26
N LYS A 1244 -74.33 -33.69 34.47
CA LYS A 1244 -74.84 -32.46 33.84
C LYS A 1244 -76.00 -32.74 32.89
N LEU A 1245 -75.90 -33.77 32.06
CA LEU A 1245 -76.98 -34.16 31.14
C LEU A 1245 -78.23 -34.60 31.91
N GLN A 1246 -78.05 -35.30 33.04
CA GLN A 1246 -79.14 -35.71 33.92
C GLN A 1246 -79.80 -34.52 34.64
N ASN A 1247 -79.00 -33.55 35.11
CA ASN A 1247 -79.52 -32.32 35.73
C ASN A 1247 -80.27 -31.44 34.72
N LEU A 1248 -79.76 -31.30 33.50
CA LEU A 1248 -80.45 -30.57 32.43
C LEU A 1248 -81.73 -31.27 31.99
N ARG A 1249 -81.74 -32.61 31.98
CA ARG A 1249 -82.95 -33.39 31.76
C ARG A 1249 -84.01 -33.14 32.82
N LEU A 1250 -83.62 -33.09 34.10
CA LEU A 1250 -84.54 -32.74 35.19
C LEU A 1250 -85.07 -31.31 35.04
N LEU A 1251 -84.19 -30.33 34.79
CA LEU A 1251 -84.60 -28.92 34.59
C LEU A 1251 -85.54 -28.76 33.38
N ARG A 1252 -85.30 -29.51 32.30
CA ARG A 1252 -86.20 -29.62 31.14
C ARG A 1252 -87.57 -30.19 31.53
N GLU A 1253 -87.61 -31.25 32.34
CA GLU A 1253 -88.86 -31.85 32.84
C GLU A 1253 -89.63 -30.92 33.81
N PHE A 1254 -88.93 -30.03 34.55
CA PHE A 1254 -89.53 -28.97 35.40
C PHE A 1254 -89.99 -27.73 34.62
N SER A 1255 -89.41 -27.46 33.45
CA SER A 1255 -89.76 -26.35 32.56
C SER A 1255 -91.13 -26.49 31.91
N VAL A 1256 -91.72 -27.69 31.91
CA VAL A 1256 -93.06 -27.97 31.36
C VAL A 1256 -94.04 -28.15 32.52
N LYS A 1257 -94.31 -27.07 33.26
CA LYS A 1257 -95.51 -26.88 34.10
C LYS A 1257 -95.65 -25.42 34.56
N SER A 1258 -95.78 -24.50 33.61
CA SER A 1258 -96.45 -23.22 33.82
C SER A 1258 -97.08 -22.73 32.51
N ASP A 1259 -98.23 -23.31 32.17
CA ASP A 1259 -99.28 -22.56 31.50
C ASP A 1259 -100.49 -22.62 32.41
N SER A 1260 -100.70 -21.55 33.20
CA SER A 1260 -102.03 -20.95 33.32
C SER A 1260 -102.02 -19.74 34.27
N GLN A 1261 -102.50 -18.63 33.71
CA GLN A 1261 -103.12 -17.45 34.33
C GLN A 1261 -102.21 -16.25 34.64
N GLN A 1262 -102.03 -15.38 33.63
CA GLN A 1262 -102.11 -13.92 33.77
C GLN A 1262 -102.20 -13.20 32.42
#